data_AF-A0A7J7ESH1-F1
#
_entry.id   AF-A0A7J7ESH1-F1
#
_cell.length_a   1.000
_cell.length_b   1.000
_cell.length_c   1.000
_cell.angle_alpha   90.00
_cell.angle_beta   90.00
_cell.angle_gamma   90.00
#
_symmetry.space_group_name_H-M   'P 1'
#
loop_
_entity.id
_entity.type
_entity.pdbx_description
1 polymer ?
#
loop_
_entity_poly.entity_id
_entity_poly.type
_entity_poly.pdbx_seq_one_letter_code
_entity_poly.pdbx_strand_id
1 'polypeptide(L)'
;MDWQPDEQGLQQVLQLLKDSQSPNTATQRIVQDKLKQLNQFPDFNNYLIFVLTRLKSEDEPTRSLSGLILKNNVKAHYQSFPPPVADFIKQECLNNIGDASSLIRATIGILITTIASKGELQMWPELLPQLCNLLNSEDYNTCEGAFGALQKICEDSSELLDSDALNRPLNVMIPKFLQFFKHCSPKIRSHAIACVNQFIMDRAQALMDNIDTFIEHLFALAVDDDPEVRKNVCRALVMLLEVRIDRLIPHMHSIIQYMLQRTQDHDENVALEACEFWLTLAEQPICKEVLASHLVQLIPILVNGMKYSEIDIILLKGDVEEDEAVPDSEQDIKPRFHKSRTVTLPHEAERPDGSEDAEDDDDDDALSDWNLRKCSAAALDVLANVFREELLPHLLPLLKGLLFHPEWVVKESGILVLGAIAEGCMQGMVPYLPELIPHLIQCLSDKKALVRSIACWTLSRYAHWVVSQPPDMHLKPLMTELLKRILDGNKRVQEAACSAFATLEEEACTELVPYLSYILDTLVFAFGKYQHKNLLILYDAIGTLADSVGHHLNQPEYIQKLMPPLIQKWNELKDEDKDLFPLLECLSSVATALQSGFLPYCEPVYQRCVTLVQKTLAQAMMYTQHPEQYEAPDKDFMIVALDLLSGLAEGLGGHVEQLVARSNIMTLLFQCMQDSMPEVRQSSFALLGDLTKACFIHVKPCIAEFMPILGTNLNPEFISVCNNATWAIGEICMQMGAEMQPYVQMVLNNLVEIINRPNTPKTLLENTAITIGRLGYVCPQEVAPMLQQFIRPWCTSLRNIRDNEEKDSAFRGICMMIGVNPGGVVQDFIFFCDAVASWVSPKDDLRDMFYKILHGFKDQVGEENWQQFSEQFPPLLKERLAAFYGV
;
A
#
# COMPACT_ATOMS: atom_id res chain seq x y z
N MET A 1 4.31 -14.64 53.73
CA MET A 1 5.57 -15.36 53.96
C MET A 1 6.39 -15.14 52.71
N ASP A 2 7.58 -14.57 52.84
CA ASP A 2 8.45 -14.33 51.69
C ASP A 2 8.95 -15.67 51.16
N TRP A 3 8.82 -15.89 49.85
CA TRP A 3 9.36 -17.07 49.18
C TRP A 3 10.89 -17.13 49.37
N GLN A 4 11.43 -18.32 49.60
CA GLN A 4 12.87 -18.56 49.73
C GLN A 4 13.26 -19.76 48.87
N PRO A 5 14.40 -19.71 48.16
CA PRO A 5 14.86 -20.83 47.36
C PRO A 5 15.32 -21.98 48.24
N ASP A 6 15.08 -23.21 47.79
CA ASP A 6 15.80 -24.38 48.29
C ASP A 6 17.20 -24.43 47.64
N GLU A 7 18.25 -24.69 48.43
CA GLU A 7 19.64 -24.67 47.93
C GLU A 7 19.88 -25.69 46.82
N GLN A 8 19.27 -26.88 46.92
CA GLN A 8 19.41 -27.93 45.92
C GLN A 8 18.68 -27.55 44.63
N GLY A 9 17.48 -26.98 44.75
CA GLY A 9 16.73 -26.42 43.62
C GLY A 9 17.50 -25.30 42.90
N LEU A 10 18.04 -24.35 43.67
CA LEU A 10 18.81 -23.22 43.12
C LEU A 10 20.06 -23.71 42.35
N GLN A 11 20.78 -24.70 42.90
CA GLN A 11 21.95 -25.26 42.23
C GLN A 11 21.59 -25.94 40.89
N GLN A 12 20.44 -26.60 40.81
CA GLN A 12 19.97 -27.20 39.56
C GLN A 12 19.61 -26.15 38.51
N VAL A 13 18.94 -25.06 38.90
CA VAL A 13 18.62 -23.94 38.01
C VAL A 13 19.89 -23.27 37.50
N LEU A 14 20.88 -23.03 38.37
CA LEU A 14 22.17 -22.46 37.98
C LEU A 14 22.93 -23.36 37.01
N GLN A 15 22.94 -24.67 37.23
CA GLN A 15 23.55 -25.61 36.29
C GLN A 15 22.85 -25.56 34.93
N LEU A 16 21.52 -25.51 34.90
CA LEU A 16 20.74 -25.39 33.66
C LEU A 16 21.06 -24.10 32.90
N LEU A 17 21.16 -22.97 33.61
CA LEU A 17 21.53 -21.69 33.00
C LEU A 17 22.96 -21.72 32.43
N LYS A 18 23.92 -22.33 33.15
CA LYS A 18 25.29 -22.50 32.64
C LYS A 18 25.35 -23.42 31.43
N ASP A 19 24.60 -24.52 31.44
CA ASP A 19 24.48 -25.43 30.30
C ASP A 19 23.83 -24.75 29.08
N SER A 20 22.91 -23.79 29.32
CA SER A 20 22.23 -23.04 28.25
C SER A 20 23.15 -22.08 27.49
N GLN A 21 24.27 -21.68 28.11
CA GLN A 21 25.32 -20.86 27.50
C GLN A 21 26.38 -21.70 26.78
N SER A 22 26.27 -23.04 26.81
CA SER A 22 27.22 -23.92 26.14
C SER A 22 27.16 -23.75 24.61
N PRO A 23 28.31 -23.70 23.91
CA PRO A 23 28.35 -23.69 22.46
C PRO A 23 27.99 -25.05 21.84
N ASN A 24 27.80 -26.10 22.66
CA ASN A 24 27.49 -27.45 22.19
C ASN A 24 25.99 -27.61 21.88
N THR A 25 25.65 -27.86 20.61
CA THR A 25 24.27 -28.05 20.14
C THR A 25 23.53 -29.20 20.83
N ALA A 26 24.20 -30.30 21.18
CA ALA A 26 23.57 -31.42 21.89
C ALA A 26 23.19 -31.01 23.33
N THR A 27 24.06 -30.25 24.00
CA THR A 27 23.76 -29.66 25.32
C THR A 27 22.59 -28.70 25.23
N GLN A 28 22.56 -27.81 24.23
CA GLN A 28 21.45 -26.86 24.04
C GLN A 28 20.10 -27.56 23.82
N ARG A 29 20.05 -28.66 23.05
CA ARG A 29 18.81 -29.46 22.89
C ARG A 29 18.33 -30.05 24.20
N ILE A 30 19.23 -30.66 24.99
CA ILE A 30 18.90 -31.22 26.31
C ILE A 30 18.37 -30.12 27.25
N VAL A 31 18.97 -28.93 27.20
CA VAL A 31 18.55 -27.77 27.98
C VAL A 31 17.15 -27.31 27.56
N GLN A 32 16.86 -27.21 26.26
CA GLN A 32 15.51 -26.85 25.78
C GLN A 32 14.44 -27.83 26.26
N ASP A 33 14.71 -29.14 26.20
CA ASP A 33 13.77 -30.16 26.69
C ASP A 33 13.55 -30.05 28.20
N LYS A 34 14.61 -29.81 28.98
CA LYS A 34 14.52 -29.57 30.43
C LYS A 34 13.75 -28.28 30.75
N LEU A 35 13.98 -27.20 30.03
CA LEU A 35 13.25 -25.94 30.20
C LEU A 35 11.76 -26.13 29.93
N LYS A 36 11.38 -26.87 28.87
CA LYS A 36 9.97 -27.20 28.59
C LYS A 36 9.29 -27.95 29.74
N GLN A 37 10.01 -28.87 30.38
CA GLN A 37 9.49 -29.59 31.55
C GLN A 37 9.36 -28.68 32.77
N LEU A 38 10.38 -27.88 33.08
CA LEU A 38 10.41 -27.00 34.25
C LEU A 38 9.40 -25.85 34.14
N ASN A 39 9.11 -25.37 32.93
CA ASN A 39 8.11 -24.33 32.67
C ASN A 39 6.69 -24.73 33.08
N GLN A 40 6.41 -26.03 33.26
CA GLN A 40 5.12 -26.51 33.77
C GLN A 40 4.96 -26.29 35.28
N PHE A 41 6.04 -25.99 36.00
CA PHE A 41 6.02 -25.78 37.45
C PHE A 41 6.09 -24.28 37.75
N PRO A 42 5.03 -23.68 38.31
CA PRO A 42 5.01 -22.24 38.57
C PRO A 42 6.15 -21.73 39.46
N ASP A 43 6.61 -22.57 40.39
CA ASP A 43 7.70 -22.25 41.32
C ASP A 43 9.05 -22.05 40.61
N PHE A 44 9.25 -22.65 39.44
CA PHE A 44 10.45 -22.44 38.62
C PHE A 44 10.64 -20.94 38.28
N ASN A 45 9.54 -20.22 38.05
CA ASN A 45 9.59 -18.79 37.74
C ASN A 45 10.07 -17.96 38.94
N ASN A 46 9.83 -18.40 40.19
CA ASN A 46 10.39 -17.76 41.39
C ASN A 46 11.91 -17.90 41.45
N TYR A 47 12.47 -19.06 41.08
CA TYR A 47 13.92 -19.22 40.96
C TYR A 47 14.52 -18.31 39.90
N LEU A 48 13.85 -18.19 38.74
CA LEU A 48 14.37 -17.36 37.64
C LEU A 48 14.46 -15.87 38.04
N ILE A 49 13.41 -15.32 38.67
CA ILE A 49 13.45 -13.93 39.15
C ILE A 49 14.44 -13.75 40.30
N PHE A 50 14.57 -14.74 41.19
CA PHE A 50 15.54 -14.69 42.29
C PHE A 50 16.98 -14.65 41.78
N VAL A 51 17.32 -15.46 40.78
CA VAL A 51 18.65 -15.45 40.15
C VAL A 51 18.93 -14.09 39.50
N LEU A 52 17.96 -13.51 38.78
CA LEU A 52 18.11 -12.20 38.16
C LEU A 52 18.40 -11.09 39.20
N THR A 53 17.60 -11.05 40.26
CA THR A 53 17.50 -9.88 41.15
C THR A 53 18.32 -10.01 42.43
N ARG A 54 18.34 -11.18 43.09
CA ARG A 54 18.96 -11.33 44.42
C ARG A 54 20.33 -11.98 44.41
N LEU A 55 20.61 -12.85 43.43
CA LEU A 55 21.86 -13.61 43.39
C LEU A 55 23.02 -12.81 42.75
N LYS A 56 23.46 -11.74 43.43
CA LYS A 56 24.54 -10.85 42.94
C LYS A 56 25.92 -11.52 42.84
N SER A 57 26.07 -12.75 43.33
CA SER A 57 27.31 -13.55 43.23
C SER A 57 27.52 -14.16 41.85
N GLU A 58 26.47 -14.33 41.05
CA GLU A 58 26.57 -14.82 39.67
C GLU A 58 26.81 -13.67 38.69
N ASP A 59 27.38 -14.00 37.54
CA ASP A 59 27.71 -13.01 36.51
C ASP A 59 26.46 -12.40 35.83
N GLU A 60 26.64 -11.23 35.22
CA GLU A 60 25.55 -10.48 34.59
C GLU A 60 24.89 -11.25 33.43
N PRO A 61 25.63 -11.95 32.53
CA PRO A 61 25.02 -12.75 31.47
C PRO A 61 24.10 -13.85 32.00
N THR A 62 24.49 -14.57 33.07
CA THR A 62 23.68 -15.63 33.67
C THR A 62 22.42 -15.07 34.33
N ARG A 63 22.56 -13.97 35.08
CA ARG A 63 21.44 -13.26 35.70
C ARG A 63 20.45 -12.76 34.64
N SER A 64 20.95 -12.12 33.59
CA SER A 64 20.14 -11.60 32.49
C SER A 64 19.42 -12.71 31.72
N LEU A 65 20.11 -13.81 31.39
CA LEU A 65 19.54 -14.97 30.72
C LEU A 65 18.39 -15.60 31.52
N SER A 66 18.54 -15.67 32.85
CA SER A 66 17.46 -16.09 33.74
C SER A 66 16.20 -15.22 33.57
N GLY A 67 16.38 -13.90 33.51
CA GLY A 67 15.29 -12.96 33.25
C GLY A 67 14.67 -13.09 31.86
N LEU A 68 15.46 -13.35 30.83
CA LEU A 68 14.96 -13.55 29.46
C LEU A 68 14.17 -14.86 29.29
N ILE A 69 14.56 -15.93 29.98
CA ILE A 69 13.78 -17.17 30.05
C ILE A 69 12.45 -16.89 30.75
N LEU A 70 12.48 -16.18 31.88
CA LEU A 70 11.27 -15.78 32.58
C LEU A 70 10.35 -14.93 31.69
N LYS A 71 10.91 -14.00 30.90
CA LYS A 71 10.15 -13.20 29.93
C LYS A 71 9.39 -14.08 28.95
N ASN A 72 10.03 -15.11 28.41
CA ASN A 72 9.39 -16.04 27.48
C ASN A 72 8.27 -16.84 28.17
N ASN A 73 8.48 -17.23 29.43
CA ASN A 73 7.45 -17.92 30.22
C ASN A 73 6.24 -17.03 30.50
N VAL A 74 6.46 -15.76 30.87
CA VAL A 74 5.38 -14.76 30.99
C VAL A 74 4.64 -14.63 29.65
N LYS A 75 5.37 -14.49 28.54
CA LYS A 75 4.76 -14.36 27.21
C LYS A 75 3.83 -15.52 26.84
N ALA A 76 4.19 -16.74 27.20
CA ALA A 76 3.46 -17.95 26.82
C ALA A 76 2.39 -18.38 27.84
N HIS A 77 2.61 -18.12 29.13
CA HIS A 77 1.89 -18.81 30.21
C HIS A 77 1.45 -17.88 31.35
N TYR A 78 1.53 -16.55 31.22
CA TYR A 78 1.21 -15.65 32.34
C TYR A 78 -0.18 -15.89 32.96
N GLN A 79 -1.19 -16.21 32.16
CA GLN A 79 -2.55 -16.49 32.65
C GLN A 79 -2.63 -17.73 33.56
N SER A 80 -1.69 -18.66 33.47
CA SER A 80 -1.62 -19.83 34.35
C SER A 80 -0.78 -19.60 35.61
N PHE A 81 -0.17 -18.43 35.77
CA PHE A 81 0.66 -18.14 36.94
C PHE A 81 -0.23 -17.99 38.19
N PRO A 82 0.10 -18.69 39.30
CA PRO A 82 -0.55 -18.45 40.57
C PRO A 82 -0.31 -17.00 41.03
N PRO A 83 -1.31 -16.31 41.63
CA PRO A 83 -1.15 -14.94 42.11
C PRO A 83 0.09 -14.70 42.98
N PRO A 84 0.46 -15.59 43.94
CA PRO A 84 1.66 -15.39 44.76
C PRO A 84 2.96 -15.36 43.96
N VAL A 85 3.05 -16.12 42.86
CA VAL A 85 4.22 -16.14 41.96
C VAL A 85 4.28 -14.84 41.16
N ALA A 86 3.14 -14.43 40.60
CA ALA A 86 3.05 -13.18 39.84
C ALA A 86 3.39 -11.97 40.71
N ASP A 87 2.85 -11.89 41.92
CA ASP A 87 3.10 -10.79 42.87
C ASP A 87 4.57 -10.75 43.32
N PHE A 88 5.19 -11.91 43.57
CA PHE A 88 6.61 -11.98 43.89
C PHE A 88 7.47 -11.44 42.75
N ILE A 89 7.20 -11.84 41.50
CA ILE A 89 7.93 -11.35 40.32
C ILE A 89 7.75 -9.84 40.18
N LYS A 90 6.51 -9.34 40.28
CA LYS A 90 6.20 -7.91 40.21
C LYS A 90 6.98 -7.10 41.24
N GLN A 91 7.01 -7.55 42.50
CA GLN A 91 7.74 -6.89 43.58
C GLN A 91 9.25 -6.89 43.36
N GLU A 92 9.83 -8.04 42.98
CA GLU A 92 11.27 -8.13 42.74
C GLU A 92 11.73 -7.24 41.58
N CYS A 93 10.94 -7.16 40.50
CA CYS A 93 11.23 -6.26 39.39
C CYS A 93 11.28 -4.79 39.84
N LEU A 94 10.25 -4.32 40.55
CA LEU A 94 10.17 -2.92 40.99
C LEU A 94 11.27 -2.55 42.00
N ASN A 95 11.58 -3.45 42.93
CA ASN A 95 12.61 -3.23 43.93
C ASN A 95 14.03 -3.18 43.35
N ASN A 96 14.25 -3.79 42.16
CA ASN A 96 15.58 -3.91 41.54
C ASN A 96 15.70 -3.13 40.22
N ILE A 97 14.74 -2.29 39.89
CA ILE A 97 14.73 -1.50 38.65
C ILE A 97 15.96 -0.57 38.54
N GLY A 98 16.55 -0.19 39.67
CA GLY A 98 17.78 0.59 39.78
C GLY A 98 19.07 -0.22 39.95
N ASP A 99 19.14 -1.47 39.48
CA ASP A 99 20.37 -2.29 39.55
C ASP A 99 21.59 -1.53 38.96
N ALA A 100 22.78 -1.72 39.52
CA ALA A 100 23.98 -1.02 39.05
C ALA A 100 24.36 -1.41 37.60
N SER A 101 24.07 -2.65 37.17
CA SER A 101 24.32 -3.12 35.80
C SER A 101 23.19 -2.65 34.87
N SER A 102 23.56 -1.94 33.80
CA SER A 102 22.63 -1.52 32.76
C SER A 102 21.96 -2.70 32.05
N LEU A 103 22.68 -3.83 31.90
CA LEU A 103 22.12 -5.05 31.31
C LEU A 103 20.99 -5.60 32.17
N ILE A 104 21.17 -5.64 33.49
CA ILE A 104 20.16 -6.13 34.41
C ILE A 104 18.95 -5.18 34.46
N ARG A 105 19.18 -3.86 34.48
CA ARG A 105 18.07 -2.88 34.40
C ARG A 105 17.25 -3.05 33.12
N ALA A 106 17.90 -3.23 31.97
CA ALA A 106 17.22 -3.49 30.71
C ALA A 106 16.36 -4.77 30.77
N THR A 107 16.91 -5.87 31.30
CA THR A 107 16.17 -7.13 31.45
C THR A 107 14.98 -7.00 32.40
N ILE A 108 15.12 -6.26 33.50
CA ILE A 108 14.02 -5.98 34.44
C ILE A 108 12.95 -5.11 33.76
N GLY A 109 13.35 -4.06 33.01
CA GLY A 109 12.43 -3.23 32.24
C GLY A 109 11.61 -4.05 31.23
N ILE A 110 12.27 -4.94 30.48
CA ILE A 110 11.60 -5.87 29.54
C ILE A 110 10.62 -6.80 30.27
N LEU A 111 10.95 -7.29 31.47
CA LEU A 111 10.04 -8.12 32.25
C LEU A 111 8.81 -7.32 32.71
N ILE A 112 9.00 -6.10 33.22
CA ILE A 112 7.90 -5.22 33.63
C ILE A 112 6.95 -4.98 32.45
N THR A 113 7.48 -4.63 31.28
CA THR A 113 6.66 -4.32 30.10
C THR A 113 5.97 -5.57 29.55
N THR A 114 6.64 -6.72 29.55
CA THR A 114 6.02 -8.00 29.14
C THR A 114 4.88 -8.39 30.08
N ILE A 115 5.05 -8.20 31.40
CA ILE A 115 4.00 -8.48 32.39
C ILE A 115 2.82 -7.50 32.21
N ALA A 116 3.09 -6.21 32.01
CA ALA A 116 2.05 -5.21 31.75
C ALA A 116 1.24 -5.52 30.48
N SER A 117 1.92 -5.93 29.40
CA SER A 117 1.28 -6.28 28.13
C SER A 117 0.46 -7.58 28.23
N LYS A 118 1.04 -8.67 28.77
CA LYS A 118 0.39 -9.99 28.80
C LYS A 118 -0.57 -10.19 29.95
N GLY A 119 -0.40 -9.45 31.03
CA GLY A 119 -1.26 -9.47 32.19
C GLY A 119 -2.37 -8.45 32.18
N GLU A 120 -2.45 -7.62 31.15
CA GLU A 120 -3.28 -6.42 31.06
C GLU A 120 -2.87 -5.36 32.10
N LEU A 121 -2.55 -4.15 31.64
CA LEU A 121 -2.05 -3.07 32.50
C LEU A 121 -3.02 -2.72 33.65
N GLN A 122 -4.32 -2.90 33.43
CA GLN A 122 -5.39 -2.70 34.42
C GLN A 122 -5.27 -3.64 35.64
N MET A 123 -4.66 -4.81 35.46
CA MET A 123 -4.46 -5.82 36.51
C MET A 123 -3.20 -5.56 37.35
N TRP A 124 -2.49 -4.47 37.09
CA TRP A 124 -1.37 -4.00 37.92
C TRP A 124 -1.50 -2.50 38.22
N PRO A 125 -2.53 -2.10 39.00
CA PRO A 125 -2.89 -0.70 39.19
C PRO A 125 -1.80 0.12 39.90
N GLU A 126 -0.93 -0.51 40.69
CA GLU A 126 0.16 0.19 41.39
C GLU A 126 1.37 0.51 40.49
N LEU A 127 1.47 -0.10 39.30
CA LEU A 127 2.66 -0.02 38.45
C LEU A 127 2.99 1.43 38.04
N LEU A 128 2.07 2.10 37.35
CA LEU A 128 2.31 3.46 36.85
C LEU A 128 2.56 4.46 38.00
N PRO A 129 1.76 4.48 39.09
CA PRO A 129 2.05 5.34 40.24
C PRO A 129 3.43 5.07 40.86
N GLN A 130 3.82 3.81 41.01
CA GLN A 130 5.12 3.46 41.60
C GLN A 130 6.28 3.85 40.69
N LEU A 131 6.20 3.59 39.38
CA LEU A 131 7.22 4.03 38.43
C LEU A 131 7.35 5.56 38.42
N CYS A 132 6.24 6.31 38.45
CA CYS A 132 6.26 7.77 38.56
C CYS A 132 6.89 8.27 39.87
N ASN A 133 6.67 7.55 40.97
CA ASN A 133 7.31 7.88 42.25
C ASN A 133 8.82 7.62 42.22
N LEU A 134 9.25 6.52 41.59
CA LEU A 134 10.66 6.15 41.43
C LEU A 134 11.46 7.17 40.61
N LEU A 135 10.81 7.95 39.73
CA LEU A 135 11.45 9.07 39.05
C LEU A 135 11.96 10.16 40.01
N ASN A 136 11.40 10.26 41.23
CA ASN A 136 11.85 11.20 42.25
C ASN A 136 13.02 10.66 43.12
N SER A 137 13.51 9.45 42.83
CA SER A 137 14.64 8.88 43.55
C SER A 137 15.90 9.72 43.37
N GLU A 138 16.69 9.88 44.43
CA GLU A 138 18.03 10.47 44.34
C GLU A 138 19.04 9.54 43.63
N ASP A 139 18.73 8.24 43.55
CA ASP A 139 19.56 7.28 42.82
C ASP A 139 19.29 7.37 41.30
N TYR A 140 20.35 7.73 40.57
CA TYR A 140 20.33 7.86 39.12
C TYR A 140 19.86 6.58 38.42
N ASN A 141 20.34 5.41 38.85
CA ASN A 141 20.02 4.14 38.19
C ASN A 141 18.54 3.79 38.36
N THR A 142 17.97 4.06 39.55
CA THR A 142 16.54 3.90 39.82
C THR A 142 15.69 4.81 38.93
N CYS A 143 16.06 6.09 38.83
CA CYS A 143 15.36 7.05 37.98
C CYS A 143 15.42 6.63 36.49
N GLU A 144 16.61 6.27 36.00
CA GLU A 144 16.83 5.84 34.62
C GLU A 144 16.11 4.53 34.28
N GLY A 145 16.18 3.52 35.17
CA GLY A 145 15.46 2.26 34.98
C GLY A 145 13.95 2.44 34.96
N ALA A 146 13.41 3.30 35.83
CA ALA A 146 11.98 3.65 35.82
C ALA A 146 11.57 4.37 34.53
N PHE A 147 12.39 5.30 34.01
CA PHE A 147 12.15 5.93 32.72
C PHE A 147 12.18 4.93 31.57
N GLY A 148 13.14 4.01 31.53
CA GLY A 148 13.21 2.98 30.50
C GLY A 148 11.96 2.08 30.47
N ALA A 149 11.44 1.69 31.64
CA ALA A 149 10.19 0.94 31.73
C ALA A 149 8.97 1.79 31.29
N LEU A 150 8.89 3.04 31.74
CA LEU A 150 7.81 3.95 31.36
C LEU A 150 7.78 4.24 29.87
N GLN A 151 8.93 4.49 29.24
CA GLN A 151 9.03 4.70 27.80
C GLN A 151 8.42 3.51 27.05
N LYS A 152 8.83 2.28 27.41
CA LYS A 152 8.35 1.10 26.72
C LYS A 152 6.85 0.84 26.96
N ILE A 153 6.33 1.17 28.14
CA ILE A 153 4.88 1.15 28.40
C ILE A 153 4.14 2.20 27.56
N CYS A 154 4.73 3.39 27.36
CA CYS A 154 4.13 4.42 26.51
C CYS A 154 4.11 3.98 25.04
N GLU A 155 5.15 3.31 24.56
CA GLU A 155 5.21 2.74 23.19
C GLU A 155 4.20 1.61 22.98
N ASP A 156 4.10 0.67 23.93
CA ASP A 156 3.31 -0.56 23.75
C ASP A 156 1.83 -0.41 24.17
N SER A 157 1.46 0.70 24.83
CA SER A 157 0.12 0.86 25.44
C SER A 157 -0.39 2.30 25.43
N SER A 158 -0.01 3.10 24.43
CA SER A 158 -0.39 4.54 24.32
C SER A 158 -1.90 4.77 24.47
N GLU A 159 -2.72 4.01 23.72
CA GLU A 159 -4.18 4.12 23.71
C GLU A 159 -4.81 3.89 25.10
N LEU A 160 -4.30 2.93 25.86
CA LEU A 160 -4.82 2.60 27.19
C LEU A 160 -4.53 3.70 28.20
N LEU A 161 -3.43 4.45 28.03
CA LEU A 161 -3.00 5.45 28.99
C LEU A 161 -3.87 6.72 28.97
N ASP A 162 -4.55 7.04 27.86
CA ASP A 162 -5.54 8.12 27.81
C ASP A 162 -6.98 7.65 28.13
N SER A 163 -7.16 6.34 28.35
CA SER A 163 -8.48 5.75 28.59
C SER A 163 -9.03 6.00 30.00
N ASP A 164 -10.36 6.05 30.10
CA ASP A 164 -11.06 6.10 31.40
C ASP A 164 -10.84 4.82 32.23
N ALA A 165 -10.49 3.69 31.59
CA ALA A 165 -10.28 2.41 32.25
C ALA A 165 -9.13 2.44 33.27
N LEU A 166 -8.11 3.27 33.04
CA LEU A 166 -6.99 3.48 33.96
C LEU A 166 -7.11 4.78 34.76
N ASN A 167 -8.27 5.45 34.71
CA ASN A 167 -8.49 6.77 35.31
C ASN A 167 -7.52 7.84 34.77
N ARG A 168 -7.27 7.82 33.44
CA ARG A 168 -6.47 8.80 32.69
C ARG A 168 -5.11 9.13 33.33
N PRO A 169 -4.20 8.16 33.47
CA PRO A 169 -2.90 8.35 34.13
C PRO A 169 -2.02 9.43 33.45
N LEU A 170 -2.22 9.71 32.15
CA LEU A 170 -1.49 10.75 31.42
C LEU A 170 -1.61 12.15 32.03
N ASN A 171 -2.73 12.45 32.69
CA ASN A 171 -2.94 13.73 33.38
C ASN A 171 -1.88 14.01 34.46
N VAL A 172 -1.24 12.96 35.00
CA VAL A 172 -0.16 13.06 35.98
C VAL A 172 1.20 12.83 35.31
N MET A 173 1.28 11.87 34.39
CA MET A 173 2.54 11.46 33.76
C MET A 173 3.13 12.55 32.85
N ILE A 174 2.32 13.17 31.98
CA ILE A 174 2.81 14.17 31.01
C ILE A 174 3.42 15.38 31.72
N PRO A 175 2.73 16.07 32.67
CA PRO A 175 3.35 17.18 33.40
C PRO A 175 4.61 16.75 34.15
N LYS A 176 4.67 15.49 34.63
CA LYS A 176 5.84 14.95 35.32
C LYS A 176 7.01 14.79 34.36
N PHE A 177 6.82 14.21 33.18
CA PHE A 177 7.88 14.05 32.16
C PHE A 177 8.46 15.39 31.74
N LEU A 178 7.62 16.41 31.51
CA LEU A 178 8.05 17.75 31.13
C LEU A 178 9.02 18.39 32.14
N GLN A 179 8.97 18.03 33.43
CA GLN A 179 9.93 18.51 34.43
C GLN A 179 11.35 17.98 34.18
N PHE A 180 11.48 16.77 33.62
CA PHE A 180 12.75 16.11 33.37
C PHE A 180 13.44 16.56 32.06
N PHE A 181 12.80 17.41 31.27
CA PHE A 181 13.44 18.02 30.09
C PHE A 181 14.63 18.90 30.50
N LYS A 182 14.63 19.44 31.72
CA LYS A 182 15.74 20.24 32.28
C LYS A 182 16.73 19.43 33.11
N HIS A 183 16.65 18.10 33.08
CA HIS A 183 17.49 17.23 33.89
C HIS A 183 18.96 17.30 33.44
N CYS A 184 19.91 17.13 34.37
CA CYS A 184 21.34 17.26 34.07
C CYS A 184 21.87 16.12 33.17
N SER A 185 21.30 14.91 33.28
CA SER A 185 21.65 13.77 32.43
C SER A 185 20.92 13.81 31.07
N PRO A 186 21.65 13.77 29.94
CA PRO A 186 21.04 13.72 28.61
C PRO A 186 20.16 12.48 28.39
N LYS A 187 20.54 11.34 28.99
CA LYS A 187 19.77 10.10 28.86
C LYS A 187 18.36 10.23 29.45
N ILE A 188 18.24 10.91 30.59
CA ILE A 188 16.94 11.17 31.22
C ILE A 188 16.14 12.19 30.40
N ARG A 189 16.79 13.21 29.82
CA ARG A 189 16.12 14.16 28.91
C ARG A 189 15.55 13.42 27.70
N SER A 190 16.35 12.55 27.06
CA SER A 190 15.94 11.71 25.94
C SER A 190 14.71 10.85 26.31
N HIS A 191 14.76 10.08 27.39
CA HIS A 191 13.61 9.28 27.84
C HIS A 191 12.35 10.12 28.06
N ALA A 192 12.50 11.30 28.69
CA ALA A 192 11.36 12.18 28.93
C ALA A 192 10.70 12.66 27.63
N ILE A 193 11.49 13.04 26.62
CA ILE A 193 10.98 13.46 25.31
C ILE A 193 10.35 12.26 24.59
N ALA A 194 11.04 11.12 24.55
CA ALA A 194 10.57 9.91 23.90
C ALA A 194 9.23 9.40 24.45
N CYS A 195 9.02 9.49 25.78
CA CYS A 195 7.73 9.22 26.41
C CYS A 195 6.64 10.17 25.91
N VAL A 196 6.91 11.48 25.87
CA VAL A 196 5.91 12.48 25.45
C VAL A 196 5.57 12.34 23.96
N ASN A 197 6.55 12.00 23.13
CA ASN A 197 6.37 11.83 21.68
C ASN A 197 5.31 10.79 21.32
N GLN A 198 5.14 9.74 22.13
CA GLN A 198 4.13 8.69 21.90
C GLN A 198 2.69 9.23 21.86
N PHE A 199 2.44 10.43 22.40
CA PHE A 199 1.09 10.96 22.60
C PHE A 199 0.79 12.18 21.72
N ILE A 200 1.70 12.56 20.82
CA ILE A 200 1.53 13.73 19.94
C ILE A 200 0.47 13.43 18.87
N MET A 201 0.65 12.33 18.14
CA MET A 201 -0.23 11.94 17.01
C MET A 201 -1.67 11.66 17.45
N ASP A 202 -1.84 10.96 18.58
CA ASP A 202 -3.15 10.65 19.17
C ASP A 202 -3.87 11.88 19.74
N ARG A 203 -3.19 13.03 19.78
CA ARG A 203 -3.67 14.28 20.36
C ARG A 203 -4.18 14.11 21.80
N ALA A 204 -3.47 13.33 22.60
CA ALA A 204 -3.86 13.01 23.97
C ALA A 204 -4.16 14.29 24.76
N GLN A 205 -5.31 14.32 25.44
CA GLN A 205 -5.83 15.56 26.03
C GLN A 205 -4.85 16.16 27.06
N ALA A 206 -4.21 15.31 27.86
CA ALA A 206 -3.22 15.73 28.86
C ALA A 206 -2.03 16.48 28.23
N LEU A 207 -1.58 16.06 27.05
CA LEU A 207 -0.52 16.75 26.31
C LEU A 207 -1.04 18.05 25.67
N MET A 208 -2.25 18.02 25.10
CA MET A 208 -2.87 19.19 24.49
C MET A 208 -3.09 20.33 25.50
N ASP A 209 -3.42 20.01 26.75
CA ASP A 209 -3.54 20.97 27.85
C ASP A 209 -2.19 21.58 28.28
N ASN A 210 -1.08 20.88 27.99
CA ASN A 210 0.29 21.28 28.36
C ASN A 210 1.15 21.64 27.13
N ILE A 211 0.55 21.85 25.96
CA ILE A 211 1.26 21.94 24.68
C ILE A 211 2.24 23.12 24.63
N ASP A 212 1.86 24.28 25.19
CA ASP A 212 2.71 25.46 25.16
C ASP A 212 3.99 25.26 26.00
N THR A 213 3.86 24.60 27.17
CA THR A 213 5.00 24.22 28.02
C THR A 213 5.90 23.20 27.33
N PHE A 214 5.32 22.25 26.59
CA PHE A 214 6.07 21.27 25.83
C PHE A 214 6.92 21.93 24.74
N ILE A 215 6.32 22.81 23.94
CA ILE A 215 7.01 23.55 22.87
C ILE A 215 8.13 24.43 23.44
N GLU A 216 7.88 25.15 24.54
CA GLU A 216 8.91 25.97 25.22
C GLU A 216 10.12 25.10 25.62
N HIS A 217 9.88 23.93 26.19
CA HIS A 217 10.95 23.02 26.59
C HIS A 217 11.69 22.39 25.40
N LEU A 218 11.00 22.08 24.30
CA LEU A 218 11.65 21.61 23.07
C LEU A 218 12.62 22.65 22.53
N PHE A 219 12.21 23.93 22.48
CA PHE A 219 13.10 25.00 22.02
C PHE A 219 14.30 25.21 22.95
N ALA A 220 14.13 25.04 24.26
CA ALA A 220 15.25 25.07 25.19
C ALA A 220 16.25 23.93 24.95
N LEU A 221 15.80 22.79 24.43
CA LEU A 221 16.62 21.61 24.11
C LEU A 221 17.15 21.57 22.68
N ALA A 222 16.76 22.51 21.82
CA ALA A 222 17.28 22.59 20.45
C ALA A 222 18.81 22.77 20.39
N VAL A 223 19.41 23.32 21.46
CA VAL A 223 20.87 23.54 21.56
C VAL A 223 21.60 22.41 22.31
N ASP A 224 20.94 21.28 22.57
CA ASP A 224 21.56 20.15 23.28
C ASP A 224 22.67 19.47 22.45
N ASP A 225 23.78 19.15 23.11
CA ASP A 225 24.94 18.52 22.48
C ASP A 225 24.79 16.99 22.34
N ASP A 226 23.83 16.38 23.05
CA ASP A 226 23.60 14.94 22.97
C ASP A 226 22.75 14.58 21.72
N PRO A 227 23.23 13.65 20.86
CA PRO A 227 22.53 13.31 19.62
C PRO A 227 21.18 12.65 19.86
N GLU A 228 21.02 11.84 20.92
CA GLU A 228 19.76 11.18 21.22
C GLU A 228 18.69 12.18 21.68
N VAL A 229 19.10 13.23 22.39
CA VAL A 229 18.20 14.36 22.72
C VAL A 229 17.80 15.11 21.44
N ARG A 230 18.77 15.49 20.59
CA ARG A 230 18.48 16.20 19.34
C ARG A 230 17.55 15.41 18.43
N LYS A 231 17.79 14.10 18.29
CA LYS A 231 16.95 13.17 17.52
C LYS A 231 15.49 13.22 17.98
N ASN A 232 15.26 13.06 19.28
CA ASN A 232 13.91 13.09 19.85
C ASN A 232 13.24 14.48 19.76
N VAL A 233 14.03 15.57 19.82
CA VAL A 233 13.52 16.93 19.56
C VAL A 233 13.10 17.10 18.10
N CYS A 234 13.90 16.62 17.15
CA CYS A 234 13.54 16.66 15.73
C CYS A 234 12.23 15.92 15.49
N ARG A 235 12.15 14.66 15.95
CA ARG A 235 10.93 13.83 15.85
C ARG A 235 9.70 14.50 16.46
N ALA A 236 9.85 15.12 17.64
CA ALA A 236 8.76 15.84 18.29
C ALA A 236 8.24 16.99 17.43
N LEU A 237 9.13 17.77 16.81
CA LEU A 237 8.75 18.88 15.94
C LEU A 237 8.09 18.41 14.64
N VAL A 238 8.53 17.27 14.08
CA VAL A 238 7.88 16.63 12.92
C VAL A 238 6.45 16.23 13.26
N MET A 239 6.24 15.50 14.35
CA MET A 239 4.89 15.10 14.78
C MET A 239 4.01 16.31 15.09
N LEU A 240 4.56 17.35 15.76
CA LEU A 240 3.81 18.58 16.04
C LEU A 240 3.45 19.36 14.78
N LEU A 241 4.26 19.29 13.73
CA LEU A 241 3.96 19.92 12.45
C LEU A 241 2.71 19.31 11.82
N GLU A 242 2.50 18.00 11.96
CA GLU A 242 1.34 17.32 11.40
C GLU A 242 0.05 17.62 12.19
N VAL A 243 0.10 17.57 13.53
CA VAL A 243 -1.11 17.70 14.35
C VAL A 243 -1.40 19.09 14.89
N ARG A 244 -0.39 19.94 15.08
CA ARG A 244 -0.47 21.24 15.78
C ARG A 244 0.38 22.33 15.12
N ILE A 245 0.35 22.39 13.79
CA ILE A 245 1.00 23.46 13.02
C ILE A 245 0.59 24.88 13.49
N ASP A 246 -0.65 25.03 13.99
CA ASP A 246 -1.19 26.27 14.56
C ASP A 246 -0.27 26.89 15.62
N ARG A 247 0.38 26.05 16.43
CA ARG A 247 1.31 26.48 17.48
C ARG A 247 2.73 26.68 17.01
N LEU A 248 3.13 26.06 15.90
CA LEU A 248 4.47 26.20 15.35
C LEU A 248 4.62 27.41 14.43
N ILE A 249 3.54 27.86 13.77
CA ILE A 249 3.54 29.00 12.83
C ILE A 249 4.27 30.24 13.38
N PRO A 250 4.04 30.70 14.63
CA PRO A 250 4.73 31.88 15.17
C PRO A 250 6.26 31.75 15.24
N HIS A 251 6.77 30.51 15.27
CA HIS A 251 8.18 30.18 15.41
C HIS A 251 8.77 29.53 14.15
N MET A 252 8.00 29.45 13.07
CA MET A 252 8.32 28.63 11.90
C MET A 252 9.68 28.99 11.27
N HIS A 253 10.02 30.27 11.19
CA HIS A 253 11.32 30.69 10.66
C HIS A 253 12.48 30.11 11.49
N SER A 254 12.40 30.17 12.82
CA SER A 254 13.43 29.61 13.71
C SER A 254 13.49 28.09 13.64
N ILE A 255 12.32 27.42 13.51
CA ILE A 255 12.25 25.97 13.33
C ILE A 255 12.90 25.56 12.01
N ILE A 256 12.60 26.22 10.90
CA ILE A 256 13.22 25.94 9.60
C ILE A 256 14.73 26.13 9.67
N GLN A 257 15.22 27.21 10.29
CA GLN A 257 16.67 27.43 10.47
C GLN A 257 17.32 26.32 11.31
N TYR A 258 16.64 25.87 12.36
CA TYR A 258 17.10 24.74 13.17
C TYR A 258 17.15 23.44 12.35
N MET A 259 16.07 23.10 11.65
CA MET A 259 15.99 21.88 10.85
C MET A 259 17.02 21.87 9.71
N LEU A 260 17.26 23.00 9.03
CA LEU A 260 18.29 23.10 7.99
C LEU A 260 19.68 22.73 8.52
N GLN A 261 19.98 23.10 9.78
CA GLN A 261 21.23 22.73 10.43
C GLN A 261 21.24 21.27 10.87
N ARG A 262 20.12 20.74 11.37
CA ARG A 262 20.02 19.36 11.86
C ARG A 262 19.97 18.33 10.73
N THR A 263 19.40 18.64 9.56
CA THR A 263 19.49 17.79 8.36
C THR A 263 20.94 17.62 7.88
N GLN A 264 21.86 18.48 8.32
CA GLN A 264 23.30 18.40 8.06
C GLN A 264 24.11 17.94 9.29
N ASP A 265 23.47 17.35 10.31
CA ASP A 265 24.16 16.83 11.49
C ASP A 265 25.13 15.70 11.10
N HIS A 266 26.19 15.52 11.91
CA HIS A 266 27.16 14.45 11.69
C HIS A 266 26.62 13.09 12.10
N ASP A 267 25.65 13.05 13.01
CA ASP A 267 24.91 11.83 13.34
C ASP A 267 23.79 11.63 12.31
N GLU A 268 23.89 10.56 11.52
CA GLU A 268 22.94 10.26 10.45
C GLU A 268 21.50 10.06 10.97
N ASN A 269 21.30 9.58 12.21
CA ASN A 269 19.95 9.42 12.76
C ASN A 269 19.32 10.78 13.09
N VAL A 270 20.12 11.74 13.58
CA VAL A 270 19.64 13.11 13.80
C VAL A 270 19.32 13.78 12.46
N ALA A 271 20.18 13.57 11.46
CA ALA A 271 19.96 14.12 10.11
C ALA A 271 18.69 13.55 9.46
N LEU A 272 18.45 12.24 9.59
CA LEU A 272 17.25 11.56 9.10
C LEU A 272 15.97 12.14 9.72
N GLU A 273 15.91 12.18 11.05
CA GLU A 273 14.72 12.67 11.79
C GLU A 273 14.49 14.17 11.55
N ALA A 274 15.55 14.94 11.27
CA ALA A 274 15.41 16.32 10.82
C ALA A 274 14.98 16.44 9.36
N CYS A 275 15.35 15.48 8.51
CA CYS A 275 14.98 15.47 7.09
C CYS A 275 13.48 15.17 6.90
N GLU A 276 12.89 14.33 7.75
CA GLU A 276 11.45 14.04 7.73
C GLU A 276 10.58 15.30 7.90
N PHE A 277 11.10 16.32 8.57
CA PHE A 277 10.45 17.63 8.66
C PHE A 277 10.10 18.22 7.29
N TRP A 278 10.97 18.04 6.28
CA TRP A 278 10.73 18.58 4.95
C TRP A 278 9.63 17.84 4.21
N LEU A 279 9.55 16.52 4.40
CA LEU A 279 8.51 15.68 3.84
C LEU A 279 7.14 16.08 4.42
N THR A 280 7.02 16.07 5.75
CA THR A 280 5.78 16.46 6.44
C THR A 280 5.41 17.92 6.17
N LEU A 281 6.38 18.84 6.06
CA LEU A 281 6.09 20.24 5.73
C LEU A 281 5.54 20.39 4.31
N ALA A 282 6.02 19.61 3.36
CA ALA A 282 5.63 19.70 1.96
C ALA A 282 4.14 19.36 1.74
N GLU A 283 3.59 18.48 2.57
CA GLU A 283 2.16 18.12 2.58
C GLU A 283 1.26 19.22 3.17
N GLN A 284 1.84 20.18 3.91
CA GLN A 284 1.07 21.24 4.55
C GLN A 284 0.72 22.35 3.53
N PRO A 285 -0.53 22.86 3.51
CA PRO A 285 -0.94 23.93 2.60
C PRO A 285 -0.09 25.22 2.70
N ILE A 286 0.52 25.48 3.86
CA ILE A 286 1.35 26.66 4.11
C ILE A 286 2.79 26.51 3.59
N CYS A 287 3.20 25.32 3.13
CA CYS A 287 4.58 24.99 2.72
C CYS A 287 5.22 26.08 1.87
N LYS A 288 4.53 26.47 0.78
CA LYS A 288 5.03 27.44 -0.17
C LYS A 288 5.33 28.80 0.47
N GLU A 289 4.47 29.26 1.38
CA GLU A 289 4.61 30.55 2.05
C GLU A 289 5.83 30.58 3.00
N VAL A 290 6.04 29.50 3.75
CA VAL A 290 7.11 29.46 4.77
C VAL A 290 8.47 29.07 4.20
N LEU A 291 8.49 28.24 3.14
CA LEU A 291 9.71 27.62 2.64
C LEU A 291 10.33 28.34 1.44
N ALA A 292 9.56 29.15 0.68
CA ALA A 292 10.06 29.81 -0.54
C ALA A 292 11.38 30.60 -0.33
N SER A 293 11.52 31.29 0.82
CA SER A 293 12.73 32.07 1.14
C SER A 293 13.94 31.22 1.53
N HIS A 294 13.75 29.93 1.78
CA HIS A 294 14.77 28.99 2.25
C HIS A 294 15.17 27.95 1.19
N LEU A 295 14.46 27.86 0.06
CA LEU A 295 14.73 26.88 -1.02
C LEU A 295 16.18 26.90 -1.50
N VAL A 296 16.78 28.09 -1.66
CA VAL A 296 18.17 28.25 -2.10
C VAL A 296 19.16 27.50 -1.19
N GLN A 297 18.85 27.37 0.10
CA GLN A 297 19.67 26.66 1.07
C GLN A 297 19.25 25.18 1.18
N LEU A 298 17.94 24.90 1.20
CA LEU A 298 17.42 23.55 1.38
C LEU A 298 17.78 22.62 0.23
N ILE A 299 17.61 23.07 -1.01
CA ILE A 299 17.75 22.20 -2.19
C ILE A 299 19.16 21.58 -2.30
N PRO A 300 20.26 22.34 -2.16
CA PRO A 300 21.60 21.74 -2.09
C PRO A 300 21.79 20.72 -0.95
N ILE A 301 21.11 20.91 0.19
CA ILE A 301 21.20 20.00 1.35
C ILE A 301 20.53 18.67 1.02
N LEU A 302 19.29 18.70 0.52
CA LEU A 302 18.56 17.48 0.12
C LEU A 302 19.32 16.74 -0.98
N VAL A 303 19.75 17.45 -2.03
CA VAL A 303 20.53 16.87 -3.13
C VAL A 303 21.84 16.22 -2.64
N ASN A 304 22.47 16.75 -1.58
CA ASN A 304 23.64 16.11 -0.99
C ASN A 304 23.28 14.88 -0.15
N GLY A 305 22.17 14.93 0.60
CA GLY A 305 21.63 13.80 1.38
C GLY A 305 21.23 12.61 0.52
N MET A 306 20.92 12.84 -0.76
CA MET A 306 20.56 11.80 -1.74
C MET A 306 21.73 10.93 -2.22
N LYS A 307 22.98 11.16 -1.79
CA LYS A 307 24.11 10.27 -2.12
C LYS A 307 24.08 9.02 -1.23
N TYR A 308 24.52 7.87 -1.78
CA TYR A 308 24.73 6.69 -0.94
C TYR A 308 25.78 6.96 0.14
N SER A 309 25.51 6.52 1.37
CA SER A 309 26.52 6.46 2.43
C SER A 309 27.54 5.36 2.12
N GLU A 310 28.73 5.41 2.73
CA GLU A 310 29.71 4.33 2.59
C GLU A 310 29.17 2.99 3.10
N ILE A 311 28.34 3.03 4.15
CA ILE A 311 27.70 1.85 4.73
C ILE A 311 26.70 1.25 3.74
N ASP A 312 25.86 2.07 3.09
CA ASP A 312 24.93 1.59 2.06
C ASP A 312 25.68 0.96 0.90
N ILE A 313 26.76 1.58 0.42
CA ILE A 313 27.57 1.01 -0.68
C ILE A 313 28.08 -0.38 -0.30
N ILE A 314 28.47 -0.61 0.95
CA ILE A 314 28.93 -1.91 1.45
C ILE A 314 27.76 -2.90 1.56
N LEU A 315 26.64 -2.49 2.17
CA LEU A 315 25.45 -3.33 2.38
C LEU A 315 24.82 -3.78 1.06
N LEU A 316 24.73 -2.87 0.10
CA LEU A 316 24.24 -3.14 -1.26
C LEU A 316 25.25 -3.91 -2.12
N LYS A 317 26.42 -4.25 -1.57
CA LYS A 317 27.54 -4.87 -2.28
C LYS A 317 27.85 -4.12 -3.56
N GLY A 318 27.99 -2.79 -3.51
CA GLY A 318 28.13 -1.89 -4.68
C GLY A 318 29.38 -2.11 -5.57
N ASP A 319 30.24 -3.07 -5.21
CA ASP A 319 31.35 -3.56 -6.04
C ASP A 319 31.05 -4.89 -6.75
N VAL A 320 29.89 -5.51 -6.50
CA VAL A 320 29.42 -6.72 -7.17
C VAL A 320 28.70 -6.32 -8.45
N GLU A 321 29.37 -6.50 -9.58
CA GLU A 321 28.80 -6.22 -10.90
C GLU A 321 28.09 -7.44 -11.52
N GLU A 322 28.33 -8.65 -10.99
CA GLU A 322 27.75 -9.90 -11.47
C GLU A 322 27.38 -10.81 -10.29
N ASP A 323 26.09 -11.13 -10.14
CA ASP A 323 25.56 -12.06 -9.13
C ASP A 323 24.33 -12.86 -9.60
N GLU A 324 24.03 -12.85 -10.91
CA GLU A 324 22.91 -13.57 -11.54
C GLU A 324 22.85 -15.08 -11.21
N ALA A 325 24.00 -15.71 -10.98
CA ALA A 325 24.11 -17.14 -10.69
C ALA A 325 24.03 -17.46 -9.19
N VAL A 326 23.92 -16.45 -8.33
CA VAL A 326 23.86 -16.61 -6.87
C VAL A 326 22.39 -16.75 -6.45
N PRO A 327 21.95 -17.90 -5.92
CA PRO A 327 20.58 -18.08 -5.45
C PRO A 327 20.20 -17.04 -4.40
N ASP A 328 18.95 -16.61 -4.41
CA ASP A 328 18.41 -15.70 -3.39
C ASP A 328 18.30 -16.41 -2.03
N SER A 329 18.53 -15.66 -0.94
CA SER A 329 18.24 -16.16 0.40
C SER A 329 16.75 -16.08 0.66
N GLU A 330 16.21 -16.98 1.49
CA GLU A 330 14.81 -16.86 1.99
C GLU A 330 14.57 -15.51 2.71
N GLN A 331 15.62 -14.89 3.26
CA GLN A 331 15.54 -13.58 3.91
C GLN A 331 15.42 -12.41 2.90
N ASP A 332 15.82 -12.63 1.65
CA ASP A 332 15.77 -11.63 0.58
C ASP A 332 14.39 -11.60 -0.10
N ILE A 333 13.55 -12.62 0.14
CA ILE A 333 12.22 -12.77 -0.46
C ILE A 333 11.18 -12.20 0.50
N LYS A 334 10.63 -11.03 0.15
CA LYS A 334 9.59 -10.39 0.95
C LYS A 334 8.27 -11.18 0.89
N PRO A 335 7.48 -11.21 1.98
CA PRO A 335 6.11 -11.67 1.91
C PRO A 335 5.32 -10.83 0.90
N ARG A 336 4.82 -11.45 -0.17
CA ARG A 336 3.86 -10.82 -1.09
C ARG A 336 2.45 -11.23 -0.72
N PHE A 337 1.52 -10.30 -0.91
CA PHE A 337 0.08 -10.47 -0.73
C PHE A 337 -0.61 -10.10 -2.04
N HIS A 338 -1.70 -10.79 -2.35
CA HIS A 338 -2.44 -10.56 -3.59
C HIS A 338 -3.45 -9.41 -3.41
N LYS A 339 -3.50 -8.47 -4.37
CA LYS A 339 -4.50 -7.38 -4.39
C LYS A 339 -5.67 -7.75 -5.31
N SER A 340 -6.89 -7.75 -4.77
CA SER A 340 -8.10 -8.09 -5.54
C SER A 340 -8.34 -7.19 -6.76
N ARG A 341 -8.77 -7.80 -7.87
CA ARG A 341 -9.12 -7.12 -9.13
C ARG A 341 -10.29 -6.13 -8.95
N THR A 342 -10.09 -4.87 -9.35
CA THR A 342 -11.15 -3.85 -9.45
C THR A 342 -11.56 -3.68 -10.92
N VAL A 343 -12.85 -3.80 -11.24
CA VAL A 343 -13.34 -3.64 -12.62
C VAL A 343 -13.33 -2.15 -13.00
N THR A 344 -12.51 -1.77 -13.97
CA THR A 344 -12.33 -0.38 -14.46
C THR A 344 -12.73 -0.24 -15.93
N LEU A 345 -12.88 1.00 -16.40
CA LEU A 345 -13.24 1.32 -17.79
C LEU A 345 -12.09 2.06 -18.50
N PRO A 346 -11.86 1.79 -19.79
CA PRO A 346 -10.79 2.45 -20.54
C PRO A 346 -11.12 3.92 -20.84
N HIS A 347 -10.15 4.81 -20.56
CA HIS A 347 -10.26 6.27 -20.67
C HIS A 347 -9.54 6.83 -21.91
N GLU A 348 -10.01 7.93 -22.49
CA GLU A 348 -9.23 8.69 -23.49
C GLU A 348 -8.08 9.42 -22.81
N ALA A 349 -6.84 8.94 -23.00
CA ALA A 349 -5.55 9.62 -22.82
C ALA A 349 -5.30 10.49 -21.56
N GLU A 350 -6.11 10.39 -20.51
CA GLU A 350 -5.90 11.06 -19.22
C GLU A 350 -5.73 10.02 -18.12
N ARG A 351 -4.66 10.22 -17.33
CA ARG A 351 -4.38 9.46 -16.10
C ARG A 351 -5.64 9.40 -15.22
N PRO A 352 -5.90 8.29 -14.52
CA PRO A 352 -6.71 8.35 -13.31
C PRO A 352 -5.96 9.24 -12.31
N ASP A 353 -6.47 10.44 -12.05
CA ASP A 353 -5.97 11.40 -11.04
C ASP A 353 -6.26 10.89 -9.60
N GLY A 354 -6.06 9.58 -9.37
CA GLY A 354 -6.47 8.87 -8.15
C GLY A 354 -6.19 7.37 -8.16
N SER A 355 -5.28 6.87 -8.98
CA SER A 355 -4.71 5.51 -8.84
C SER A 355 -3.40 5.50 -8.03
N GLU A 356 -3.01 6.62 -7.44
CA GLU A 356 -1.80 6.74 -6.62
C GLU A 356 -1.89 5.92 -5.31
N ASP A 357 -3.09 5.58 -4.84
CA ASP A 357 -3.26 4.82 -3.58
C ASP A 357 -2.84 3.33 -3.67
N ALA A 358 -2.42 2.82 -4.84
CA ALA A 358 -2.10 1.40 -5.03
C ALA A 358 -0.60 1.06 -5.16
N GLU A 359 0.28 2.04 -5.35
CA GLU A 359 1.71 1.81 -5.64
C GLU A 359 2.67 2.19 -4.50
N ASP A 360 2.20 2.83 -3.42
CA ASP A 360 3.06 3.32 -2.33
C ASP A 360 3.50 2.25 -1.31
N ASP A 361 3.02 1.00 -1.40
CA ASP A 361 3.36 -0.07 -0.44
C ASP A 361 4.55 -0.96 -0.85
N ASP A 362 5.08 -0.83 -2.08
CA ASP A 362 6.22 -1.64 -2.56
C ASP A 362 7.54 -0.86 -2.48
N ASP A 363 7.93 -0.50 -1.25
CA ASP A 363 9.22 0.11 -0.95
C ASP A 363 10.34 -0.95 -1.12
N ASP A 364 10.72 -1.22 -2.37
CA ASP A 364 11.27 -2.46 -2.95
C ASP A 364 12.68 -2.92 -2.50
N ASP A 365 13.23 -2.37 -1.42
CA ASP A 365 14.63 -2.64 -1.04
C ASP A 365 14.75 -3.30 0.33
N ALA A 366 14.65 -4.64 0.38
CA ALA A 366 14.91 -5.44 1.59
C ALA A 366 16.35 -5.28 2.14
N LEU A 367 17.26 -4.64 1.39
CA LEU A 367 18.66 -4.42 1.77
C LEU A 367 18.93 -3.00 2.30
N SER A 368 17.98 -2.06 2.21
CA SER A 368 18.17 -0.69 2.68
C SER A 368 16.91 -0.19 3.40
N ASP A 369 16.96 -0.23 4.74
CA ASP A 369 15.99 0.41 5.63
C ASP A 369 15.78 1.90 5.26
N TRP A 370 14.68 2.50 5.70
CA TRP A 370 14.43 3.94 5.58
C TRP A 370 15.64 4.73 6.12
N ASN A 371 16.26 5.54 5.26
CA ASN A 371 17.51 6.24 5.54
C ASN A 371 17.49 7.68 5.00
N LEU A 372 18.54 8.44 5.32
CA LEU A 372 18.63 9.86 4.94
C LEU A 372 18.53 10.07 3.42
N ARG A 373 19.06 9.13 2.63
CA ARG A 373 19.01 9.18 1.16
C ARG A 373 17.58 9.06 0.64
N LYS A 374 16.84 8.05 1.10
CA LYS A 374 15.42 7.85 0.73
C LYS A 374 14.57 9.03 1.17
N CYS A 375 14.73 9.47 2.43
CA CYS A 375 14.00 10.61 2.98
C CYS A 375 14.29 11.91 2.20
N SER A 376 15.56 12.17 1.84
CA SER A 376 15.92 13.36 1.05
C SER A 376 15.32 13.33 -0.37
N ALA A 377 15.27 12.16 -0.99
CA ALA A 377 14.65 11.96 -2.31
C ALA A 377 13.14 12.16 -2.26
N ALA A 378 12.47 11.53 -1.29
CA ALA A 378 11.03 11.67 -1.08
C ALA A 378 10.64 13.12 -0.78
N ALA A 379 11.38 13.79 0.11
CA ALA A 379 11.16 15.21 0.40
C ALA A 379 11.32 16.08 -0.87
N LEU A 380 12.32 15.79 -1.72
CA LEU A 380 12.52 16.52 -2.96
C LEU A 380 11.40 16.27 -3.99
N ASP A 381 10.87 15.05 -4.07
CA ASP A 381 9.76 14.68 -4.95
C ASP A 381 8.48 15.45 -4.56
N VAL A 382 8.07 15.42 -3.29
CA VAL A 382 6.90 16.17 -2.82
C VAL A 382 7.12 17.68 -3.02
N LEU A 383 8.31 18.20 -2.75
CA LEU A 383 8.63 19.61 -3.01
C LEU A 383 8.57 19.97 -4.51
N ALA A 384 8.93 19.06 -5.41
CA ALA A 384 8.76 19.24 -6.85
C ALA A 384 7.28 19.37 -7.22
N ASN A 385 6.40 18.60 -6.58
CA ASN A 385 4.95 18.70 -6.80
C ASN A 385 4.33 20.00 -6.24
N VAL A 386 4.86 20.51 -5.11
CA VAL A 386 4.43 21.78 -4.49
C VAL A 386 4.91 23.01 -5.29
N PHE A 387 6.19 23.07 -5.64
CA PHE A 387 6.82 24.26 -6.25
C PHE A 387 6.84 24.21 -7.78
N ARG A 388 6.73 23.03 -8.38
CA ARG A 388 6.76 22.81 -9.84
C ARG A 388 7.94 23.53 -10.49
N GLU A 389 7.72 24.31 -11.55
CA GLU A 389 8.77 24.97 -12.30
C GLU A 389 9.58 25.99 -11.48
N GLU A 390 9.05 26.48 -10.35
CA GLU A 390 9.77 27.38 -9.45
C GLU A 390 10.99 26.72 -8.79
N LEU A 391 11.04 25.38 -8.74
CA LEU A 391 12.15 24.61 -8.19
C LEU A 391 13.35 24.55 -9.15
N LEU A 392 13.10 24.58 -10.46
CA LEU A 392 14.08 24.33 -11.51
C LEU A 392 15.28 25.30 -11.52
N PRO A 393 15.12 26.62 -11.29
CA PRO A 393 16.25 27.55 -11.23
C PRO A 393 17.27 27.20 -10.14
N HIS A 394 16.84 26.51 -9.08
CA HIS A 394 17.69 26.08 -7.97
C HIS A 394 18.37 24.72 -8.26
N LEU A 395 17.68 23.83 -8.97
CA LEU A 395 18.14 22.47 -9.26
C LEU A 395 19.03 22.35 -10.50
N LEU A 396 18.67 23.02 -11.61
CA LEU A 396 19.38 22.87 -12.88
C LEU A 396 20.89 23.16 -12.79
N PRO A 397 21.37 24.18 -12.03
CA PRO A 397 22.80 24.40 -11.85
C PRO A 397 23.51 23.24 -11.15
N LEU A 398 22.84 22.58 -10.20
CA LEU A 398 23.37 21.42 -9.48
C LEU A 398 23.41 20.20 -10.40
N LEU A 399 22.28 19.90 -11.08
CA LEU A 399 22.14 18.75 -11.98
C LEU A 399 23.24 18.70 -13.05
N LYS A 400 23.59 19.86 -13.64
CA LYS A 400 24.65 19.94 -14.64
C LYS A 400 26.01 19.48 -14.11
N GLY A 401 26.31 19.75 -12.84
CA GLY A 401 27.55 19.30 -12.17
C GLY A 401 27.51 17.83 -11.77
N LEU A 402 26.32 17.30 -11.47
CA LEU A 402 26.13 15.94 -10.98
C LEU A 402 26.10 14.91 -12.12
N LEU A 403 25.24 15.10 -13.13
CA LEU A 403 24.94 14.11 -14.18
C LEU A 403 26.17 13.69 -15.00
N PHE A 404 27.16 14.57 -15.14
CA PHE A 404 28.36 14.33 -15.93
C PHE A 404 29.62 14.14 -15.06
N HIS A 405 29.45 13.99 -13.74
CA HIS A 405 30.57 13.83 -12.83
C HIS A 405 31.29 12.47 -13.08
N PRO A 406 32.63 12.43 -13.03
CA PRO A 406 33.39 11.19 -13.27
C PRO A 406 33.22 10.15 -12.15
N GLU A 407 32.97 10.59 -10.92
CA GLU A 407 32.69 9.69 -9.80
C GLU A 407 31.25 9.20 -9.83
N TRP A 408 31.08 7.88 -9.80
CA TRP A 408 29.79 7.25 -9.98
C TRP A 408 28.78 7.61 -8.88
N VAL A 409 29.20 7.76 -7.62
CA VAL A 409 28.30 8.13 -6.50
C VAL A 409 27.64 9.49 -6.74
N VAL A 410 28.42 10.46 -7.24
CA VAL A 410 27.92 11.80 -7.55
C VAL A 410 27.02 11.77 -8.78
N LYS A 411 27.44 11.04 -9.83
CA LYS A 411 26.64 10.83 -11.04
C LYS A 411 25.28 10.20 -10.73
N GLU A 412 25.31 9.12 -9.98
CA GLU A 412 24.15 8.34 -9.54
C GLU A 412 23.16 9.23 -8.78
N SER A 413 23.63 10.05 -7.82
CA SER A 413 22.76 11.00 -7.12
C SER A 413 22.13 12.03 -8.05
N GLY A 414 22.84 12.46 -9.10
CA GLY A 414 22.29 13.36 -10.12
C GLY A 414 21.18 12.71 -10.95
N ILE A 415 21.32 11.42 -11.27
CA ILE A 415 20.29 10.65 -11.98
C ILE A 415 19.06 10.46 -11.08
N LEU A 416 19.26 10.11 -9.80
CA LEU A 416 18.16 10.04 -8.82
C LEU A 416 17.41 11.38 -8.69
N VAL A 417 18.12 12.51 -8.56
CA VAL A 417 17.49 13.85 -8.52
C VAL A 417 16.66 14.11 -9.78
N LEU A 418 17.16 13.73 -10.95
CA LEU A 418 16.44 13.92 -12.21
C LEU A 418 15.13 13.12 -12.27
N GLY A 419 15.11 11.90 -11.72
CA GLY A 419 13.91 11.07 -11.62
C GLY A 419 12.93 11.56 -10.55
N ALA A 420 13.44 11.96 -9.38
CA ALA A 420 12.62 12.44 -8.26
C ALA A 420 11.81 13.69 -8.60
N ILE A 421 12.29 14.56 -9.48
CA ILE A 421 11.56 15.78 -9.87
C ILE A 421 10.66 15.60 -11.10
N ALA A 422 10.67 14.42 -11.71
CA ALA A 422 10.06 14.20 -13.02
C ALA A 422 8.57 14.56 -13.02
N GLU A 423 7.85 14.15 -11.99
CA GLU A 423 6.40 14.33 -11.88
C GLU A 423 6.01 15.79 -11.69
N GLY A 424 6.50 16.43 -10.62
CA GLY A 424 6.15 17.82 -10.31
C GLY A 424 6.75 18.86 -11.26
N CYS A 425 7.89 18.57 -11.89
CA CYS A 425 8.59 19.52 -12.78
C CYS A 425 8.54 19.14 -14.27
N MET A 426 7.73 18.17 -14.68
CA MET A 426 7.71 17.63 -16.05
C MET A 426 7.71 18.71 -17.13
N GLN A 427 6.76 19.65 -17.07
CA GLN A 427 6.56 20.67 -18.10
C GLN A 427 7.78 21.58 -18.28
N GLY A 428 8.43 21.96 -17.17
CA GLY A 428 9.66 22.75 -17.21
C GLY A 428 10.90 21.93 -17.62
N MET A 429 10.86 20.61 -17.50
CA MET A 429 11.93 19.70 -17.91
C MET A 429 11.87 19.31 -19.40
N VAL A 430 10.69 19.33 -20.03
CA VAL A 430 10.51 19.01 -21.47
C VAL A 430 11.56 19.63 -22.40
N PRO A 431 11.97 20.91 -22.27
CA PRO A 431 12.98 21.51 -23.12
C PRO A 431 14.36 20.82 -23.07
N TYR A 432 14.67 20.12 -21.99
CA TYR A 432 15.96 19.47 -21.75
C TYR A 432 15.93 17.95 -22.06
N LEU A 433 14.74 17.33 -22.08
CA LEU A 433 14.58 15.89 -22.33
C LEU A 433 15.20 15.39 -23.65
N PRO A 434 15.18 16.14 -24.77
CA PRO A 434 15.83 15.71 -26.01
C PRO A 434 17.34 15.44 -25.87
N GLU A 435 18.01 16.08 -24.91
CA GLU A 435 19.43 15.84 -24.59
C GLU A 435 19.60 14.84 -23.44
N LEU A 436 18.76 14.95 -22.40
CA LEU A 436 18.87 14.13 -21.18
C LEU A 436 18.49 12.68 -21.42
N ILE A 437 17.42 12.39 -22.18
CA ILE A 437 16.97 11.01 -22.41
C ILE A 437 18.02 10.18 -23.17
N PRO A 438 18.59 10.65 -24.29
CA PRO A 438 19.70 9.93 -24.94
C PRO A 438 20.90 9.71 -24.02
N HIS A 439 21.21 10.67 -23.13
CA HIS A 439 22.28 10.52 -22.16
C HIS A 439 21.98 9.44 -21.12
N LEU A 440 20.77 9.41 -20.56
CA LEU A 440 20.33 8.36 -19.63
C LEU A 440 20.32 6.97 -20.28
N ILE A 441 19.92 6.87 -21.55
CA ILE A 441 20.00 5.61 -22.31
C ILE A 441 21.46 5.13 -22.39
N GLN A 442 22.44 6.03 -22.52
CA GLN A 442 23.86 5.65 -22.44
C GLN A 442 24.25 5.17 -21.03
N CYS A 443 23.69 5.75 -19.97
CA CYS A 443 23.93 5.33 -18.58
C CYS A 443 23.43 3.90 -18.29
N LEU A 444 22.48 3.36 -19.05
CA LEU A 444 22.10 1.94 -18.98
C LEU A 444 23.27 1.01 -19.32
N SER A 445 24.30 1.49 -20.02
CA SER A 445 25.52 0.73 -20.31
C SER A 445 26.72 1.12 -19.40
N ASP A 446 26.49 1.83 -18.29
CA ASP A 446 27.57 2.19 -17.36
C ASP A 446 28.16 0.93 -16.69
N LYS A 447 29.46 0.97 -16.40
CA LYS A 447 30.19 -0.12 -15.76
C LYS A 447 29.73 -0.40 -14.32
N LYS A 448 29.04 0.54 -13.67
CA LYS A 448 28.57 0.40 -12.28
C LYS A 448 27.09 0.00 -12.23
N ALA A 449 26.78 -1.13 -11.61
CA ALA A 449 25.43 -1.68 -11.49
C ALA A 449 24.45 -0.69 -10.85
N LEU A 450 24.85 0.01 -9.79
CA LEU A 450 24.00 1.00 -9.12
C LEU A 450 23.65 2.19 -10.03
N VAL A 451 24.54 2.58 -10.95
CA VAL A 451 24.24 3.62 -11.97
C VAL A 451 23.24 3.09 -13.00
N ARG A 452 23.40 1.84 -13.46
CA ARG A 452 22.47 1.22 -14.41
C ARG A 452 21.07 1.09 -13.81
N SER A 453 20.98 0.64 -12.56
CA SER A 453 19.73 0.47 -11.81
C SER A 453 18.97 1.80 -11.69
N ILE A 454 19.62 2.87 -11.22
CA ILE A 454 18.92 4.16 -11.09
C ILE A 454 18.58 4.79 -12.45
N ALA A 455 19.36 4.50 -13.50
CA ALA A 455 19.05 4.94 -14.85
C ALA A 455 17.78 4.26 -15.39
N CYS A 456 17.57 2.96 -15.12
CA CYS A 456 16.32 2.27 -15.44
C CYS A 456 15.12 2.99 -14.81
N TRP A 457 15.15 3.20 -13.49
CA TRP A 457 14.08 3.87 -12.75
C TRP A 457 13.84 5.31 -13.23
N THR A 458 14.92 6.08 -13.44
CA THR A 458 14.77 7.47 -13.89
C THR A 458 14.19 7.54 -15.30
N LEU A 459 14.54 6.62 -16.20
CA LEU A 459 13.98 6.57 -17.54
C LEU A 459 12.47 6.22 -17.53
N SER A 460 12.02 5.33 -16.64
CA SER A 460 10.59 5.00 -16.53
C SER A 460 9.76 6.19 -16.06
N ARG A 461 10.28 7.04 -15.15
CA ARG A 461 9.61 8.28 -14.72
C ARG A 461 9.36 9.29 -15.86
N TYR A 462 10.04 9.15 -17.00
CA TYR A 462 9.82 9.94 -18.22
C TYR A 462 9.23 9.13 -19.39
N ALA A 463 8.74 7.89 -19.15
CA ALA A 463 8.24 6.99 -20.19
C ALA A 463 7.11 7.61 -21.03
N HIS A 464 6.14 8.27 -20.40
CA HIS A 464 5.06 8.99 -21.09
C HIS A 464 5.58 9.98 -22.15
N TRP A 465 6.59 10.79 -21.78
CA TRP A 465 7.21 11.71 -22.74
C TRP A 465 7.88 10.94 -23.89
N VAL A 466 8.63 9.88 -23.58
CA VAL A 466 9.31 9.06 -24.59
C VAL A 466 8.33 8.45 -25.60
N VAL A 467 7.20 7.92 -25.13
CA VAL A 467 6.15 7.33 -25.97
C VAL A 467 5.44 8.38 -26.83
N SER A 468 5.28 9.61 -26.32
CA SER A 468 4.67 10.72 -27.09
C SER A 468 5.52 11.22 -28.27
N GLN A 469 6.79 10.84 -28.35
CA GLN A 469 7.71 11.23 -29.42
C GLN A 469 7.71 10.21 -30.57
N PRO A 470 8.24 10.55 -31.76
CA PRO A 470 8.39 9.59 -32.86
C PRO A 470 9.14 8.31 -32.41
N PRO A 471 8.58 7.10 -32.63
CA PRO A 471 9.09 5.87 -31.99
C PRO A 471 10.57 5.57 -32.24
N ASP A 472 11.09 5.85 -33.44
CA ASP A 472 12.48 5.57 -33.79
C ASP A 472 13.50 6.50 -33.09
N MET A 473 13.06 7.64 -32.52
CA MET A 473 13.96 8.60 -31.89
C MET A 473 14.36 8.22 -30.47
N HIS A 474 13.38 7.79 -29.65
CA HIS A 474 13.59 7.59 -28.21
C HIS A 474 13.03 6.26 -27.71
N LEU A 475 11.78 5.91 -28.06
CA LEU A 475 11.12 4.69 -27.59
C LEU A 475 11.90 3.42 -27.98
N LYS A 476 12.23 3.28 -29.27
CA LYS A 476 12.92 2.08 -29.77
C LYS A 476 14.34 1.92 -29.21
N PRO A 477 15.19 2.96 -29.17
CA PRO A 477 16.48 2.88 -28.47
C PRO A 477 16.34 2.55 -26.99
N LEU A 478 15.39 3.19 -26.27
CA LEU A 478 15.14 2.95 -24.86
C LEU A 478 14.75 1.49 -24.60
N MET A 479 13.70 1.01 -25.29
CA MET A 479 13.24 -0.37 -25.20
C MET A 479 14.37 -1.35 -25.48
N THR A 480 15.18 -1.10 -26.52
CA THR A 480 16.29 -1.99 -26.89
C THR A 480 17.34 -2.09 -25.78
N GLU A 481 17.73 -0.97 -25.17
CA GLU A 481 18.72 -0.99 -24.09
C GLU A 481 18.14 -1.51 -22.76
N LEU A 482 16.87 -1.23 -22.45
CA LEU A 482 16.17 -1.81 -21.29
C LEU A 482 16.05 -3.33 -21.40
N LEU A 483 15.66 -3.87 -22.56
CA LEU A 483 15.61 -5.33 -22.78
C LEU A 483 16.98 -5.99 -22.57
N LYS A 484 18.09 -5.32 -22.91
CA LYS A 484 19.43 -5.81 -22.59
C LYS A 484 19.73 -5.77 -21.08
N ARG A 485 19.13 -4.84 -20.34
CA ARG A 485 19.26 -4.72 -18.87
C ARG A 485 18.36 -5.68 -18.11
N ILE A 486 17.22 -6.10 -18.67
CA ILE A 486 16.47 -7.26 -18.17
C ILE A 486 17.40 -8.47 -18.10
N LEU A 487 18.34 -8.61 -19.05
CA LEU A 487 19.31 -9.70 -19.04
C LEU A 487 20.69 -9.31 -18.44
N ASP A 488 20.75 -8.33 -17.54
CA ASP A 488 22.00 -7.89 -16.89
C ASP A 488 22.63 -9.00 -16.04
N GLY A 489 23.94 -8.88 -15.77
CA GLY A 489 24.69 -9.79 -14.90
C GLY A 489 24.42 -9.59 -13.42
N ASN A 490 23.86 -8.43 -13.05
CA ASN A 490 23.54 -8.05 -11.68
C ASN A 490 22.03 -8.15 -11.42
N LYS A 491 21.62 -8.83 -10.35
CA LYS A 491 20.21 -9.06 -9.98
C LYS A 491 19.46 -7.76 -9.67
N ARG A 492 20.09 -6.75 -9.07
CA ARG A 492 19.46 -5.45 -8.81
C ARG A 492 19.15 -4.71 -10.12
N VAL A 493 20.03 -4.84 -11.11
CA VAL A 493 19.80 -4.23 -12.43
C VAL A 493 18.71 -4.97 -13.19
N GLN A 494 18.64 -6.29 -13.08
CA GLN A 494 17.54 -7.09 -13.65
C GLN A 494 16.19 -6.64 -13.08
N GLU A 495 16.07 -6.54 -11.76
CA GLU A 495 14.88 -6.02 -11.05
C GLU A 495 14.52 -4.62 -11.55
N ALA A 496 15.43 -3.65 -11.43
CA ALA A 496 15.17 -2.27 -11.83
C ALA A 496 14.83 -2.13 -13.33
N ALA A 497 15.43 -2.95 -14.19
CA ALA A 497 15.13 -2.93 -15.63
C ALA A 497 13.78 -3.57 -15.94
N CYS A 498 13.41 -4.64 -15.23
CA CYS A 498 12.14 -5.32 -15.42
C CYS A 498 10.98 -4.43 -14.97
N SER A 499 11.07 -3.81 -13.78
CA SER A 499 10.08 -2.86 -13.30
C SER A 499 9.98 -1.62 -14.19
N ALA A 500 11.12 -1.04 -14.60
CA ALA A 500 11.11 0.11 -15.52
C ALA A 500 10.51 -0.23 -16.90
N PHE A 501 10.66 -1.48 -17.34
CA PHE A 501 10.08 -1.95 -18.59
C PHE A 501 8.58 -2.18 -18.46
N ALA A 502 8.08 -2.69 -17.34
CA ALA A 502 6.65 -2.80 -17.06
C ALA A 502 5.96 -1.42 -17.11
N THR A 503 6.53 -0.39 -16.49
CA THR A 503 6.02 0.99 -16.62
C THR A 503 6.03 1.49 -18.07
N LEU A 504 7.05 1.12 -18.86
CA LEU A 504 7.10 1.48 -20.28
C LEU A 504 6.01 0.75 -21.09
N GLU A 505 5.66 -0.48 -20.72
CA GLU A 505 4.58 -1.25 -21.34
C GLU A 505 3.23 -0.59 -21.14
N GLU A 506 2.92 -0.15 -19.91
CA GLU A 506 1.69 0.56 -19.57
C GLU A 506 1.54 1.86 -20.37
N GLU A 507 2.63 2.63 -20.50
CA GLU A 507 2.62 3.88 -21.25
C GLU A 507 2.55 3.66 -22.76
N ALA A 508 3.28 2.67 -23.30
CA ALA A 508 3.36 2.42 -24.73
C ALA A 508 2.15 1.67 -25.29
N CYS A 509 1.51 0.80 -24.49
CA CYS A 509 0.36 0.00 -24.89
C CYS A 509 0.58 -0.67 -26.26
N THR A 510 -0.29 -0.38 -27.23
CA THR A 510 -0.25 -0.97 -28.58
C THR A 510 0.94 -0.53 -29.43
N GLU A 511 1.68 0.52 -29.04
CA GLU A 511 2.90 0.95 -29.75
C GLU A 511 4.03 -0.10 -29.64
N LEU A 512 3.92 -1.07 -28.72
CA LEU A 512 4.85 -2.18 -28.58
C LEU A 512 4.59 -3.35 -29.54
N VAL A 513 3.40 -3.44 -30.13
CA VAL A 513 3.00 -4.55 -31.03
C VAL A 513 4.02 -4.81 -32.15
N PRO A 514 4.62 -3.79 -32.82
CA PRO A 514 5.63 -4.02 -33.85
C PRO A 514 6.91 -4.72 -33.36
N TYR A 515 7.18 -4.70 -32.06
CA TYR A 515 8.40 -5.22 -31.44
C TYR A 515 8.15 -6.49 -30.59
N LEU A 516 6.90 -6.97 -30.55
CA LEU A 516 6.44 -8.00 -29.62
C LEU A 516 7.26 -9.30 -29.66
N SER A 517 7.67 -9.77 -30.84
CA SER A 517 8.49 -11.00 -30.94
C SER A 517 9.86 -10.83 -30.25
N TYR A 518 10.49 -9.65 -30.36
CA TYR A 518 11.77 -9.35 -29.73
C TYR A 518 11.65 -9.18 -28.19
N ILE A 519 10.58 -8.53 -27.74
CA ILE A 519 10.25 -8.41 -26.32
C ILE A 519 10.07 -9.81 -25.71
N LEU A 520 9.22 -10.64 -26.33
CA LEU A 520 8.94 -12.00 -25.85
C LEU A 520 10.20 -12.88 -25.84
N ASP A 521 11.07 -12.81 -26.85
CA ASP A 521 12.32 -13.56 -26.85
C ASP A 521 13.20 -13.22 -25.64
N THR A 522 13.20 -11.95 -25.22
CA THR A 522 13.96 -11.47 -24.05
C THR A 522 13.34 -11.96 -22.75
N LEU A 523 12.02 -11.77 -22.56
CA LEU A 523 11.30 -12.18 -21.34
C LEU A 523 11.32 -13.71 -21.18
N VAL A 524 11.15 -14.47 -22.28
CA VAL A 524 11.23 -15.93 -22.26
C VAL A 524 12.64 -16.40 -21.89
N PHE A 525 13.69 -15.72 -22.35
CA PHE A 525 15.05 -16.03 -21.95
C PHE A 525 15.30 -15.77 -20.45
N ALA A 526 14.69 -14.71 -19.89
CA ALA A 526 14.84 -14.35 -18.49
C ALA A 526 14.38 -15.47 -17.53
N PHE A 527 13.39 -16.28 -17.88
CA PHE A 527 13.00 -17.47 -17.08
C PHE A 527 14.15 -18.43 -16.78
N GLY A 528 15.11 -18.57 -17.70
CA GLY A 528 16.26 -19.45 -17.54
C GLY A 528 17.44 -18.79 -16.82
N LYS A 529 17.36 -17.49 -16.55
CA LYS A 529 18.44 -16.66 -16.00
C LYS A 529 18.12 -16.12 -14.61
N TYR A 530 16.86 -15.77 -14.37
CA TYR A 530 16.42 -15.16 -13.12
C TYR A 530 16.45 -16.15 -11.96
N GLN A 531 16.87 -15.64 -10.81
CA GLN A 531 16.66 -16.31 -9.52
C GLN A 531 15.25 -16.01 -9.00
N HIS A 532 14.92 -16.56 -7.84
CA HIS A 532 13.59 -16.51 -7.25
C HIS A 532 13.01 -15.09 -7.20
N LYS A 533 13.71 -14.13 -6.59
CA LYS A 533 13.19 -12.77 -6.37
C LYS A 533 12.79 -12.11 -7.69
N ASN A 534 13.68 -12.13 -8.66
CA ASN A 534 13.45 -11.46 -9.96
C ASN A 534 12.45 -12.20 -10.84
N LEU A 535 12.29 -13.52 -10.65
CA LEU A 535 11.26 -14.29 -11.35
C LEU A 535 9.86 -13.81 -11.00
N LEU A 536 9.63 -13.33 -9.77
CA LEU A 536 8.35 -12.75 -9.37
C LEU A 536 8.03 -11.49 -10.19
N ILE A 537 9.01 -10.58 -10.33
CA ILE A 537 8.88 -9.35 -11.12
C ILE A 537 8.71 -9.65 -12.62
N LEU A 538 9.30 -10.76 -13.10
CA LEU A 538 9.12 -11.20 -14.49
C LEU A 538 7.67 -11.61 -14.78
N TYR A 539 6.98 -12.23 -13.82
CA TYR A 539 5.56 -12.55 -13.97
C TYR A 539 4.72 -11.28 -14.11
N ASP A 540 5.00 -10.28 -13.27
CA ASP A 540 4.33 -8.99 -13.27
C ASP A 540 4.51 -8.31 -14.64
N ALA A 541 5.75 -8.20 -15.14
CA ALA A 541 6.03 -7.63 -16.46
C ALA A 541 5.33 -8.40 -17.62
N ILE A 542 5.26 -9.73 -17.58
CA ILE A 542 4.54 -10.49 -18.60
C ILE A 542 3.03 -10.24 -18.53
N GLY A 543 2.48 -10.10 -17.32
CA GLY A 543 1.07 -9.72 -17.11
C GLY A 543 0.77 -8.35 -17.69
N THR A 544 1.58 -7.35 -17.33
CA THR A 544 1.50 -5.99 -17.85
C THR A 544 1.62 -5.92 -19.37
N LEU A 545 2.56 -6.67 -19.97
CA LEU A 545 2.67 -6.78 -21.42
C LEU A 545 1.38 -7.32 -22.04
N ALA A 546 0.79 -8.37 -21.46
CA ALA A 546 -0.43 -8.99 -21.95
C ALA A 546 -1.62 -8.02 -21.90
N ASP A 547 -1.75 -7.25 -20.82
CA ASP A 547 -2.79 -6.22 -20.69
C ASP A 547 -2.57 -5.07 -21.68
N SER A 548 -1.32 -4.67 -21.90
CA SER A 548 -0.92 -3.57 -22.78
C SER A 548 -1.16 -3.85 -24.26
N VAL A 549 -0.81 -5.06 -24.74
CA VAL A 549 -0.97 -5.43 -26.16
C VAL A 549 -2.29 -6.14 -26.46
N GLY A 550 -2.95 -6.67 -25.43
CA GLY A 550 -4.22 -7.39 -25.51
C GLY A 550 -4.20 -8.53 -26.54
N HIS A 551 -5.26 -8.59 -27.37
CA HIS A 551 -5.45 -9.65 -28.37
C HIS A 551 -4.35 -9.78 -29.44
N HIS A 552 -3.44 -8.81 -29.57
CA HIS A 552 -2.28 -8.93 -30.45
C HIS A 552 -1.32 -10.05 -30.00
N LEU A 553 -1.35 -10.43 -28.71
CA LEU A 553 -0.59 -11.55 -28.17
C LEU A 553 -1.11 -12.91 -28.68
N ASN A 554 -2.35 -12.98 -29.14
CA ASN A 554 -3.01 -14.20 -29.63
C ASN A 554 -2.52 -14.59 -31.04
N GLN A 555 -1.24 -14.93 -31.14
CA GLN A 555 -0.61 -15.48 -32.35
C GLN A 555 0.06 -16.82 -32.01
N PRO A 556 -0.03 -17.83 -32.90
CA PRO A 556 0.57 -19.15 -32.63
C PRO A 556 2.06 -19.09 -32.30
N GLU A 557 2.82 -18.20 -32.93
CA GLU A 557 4.25 -18.00 -32.63
C GLU A 557 4.47 -17.56 -31.19
N TYR A 558 3.73 -16.57 -30.70
CA TYR A 558 3.91 -15.99 -29.37
C TYR A 558 3.44 -16.95 -28.28
N ILE A 559 2.30 -17.63 -28.49
CA ILE A 559 1.78 -18.64 -27.56
C ILE A 559 2.79 -19.80 -27.40
N GLN A 560 3.38 -20.26 -28.50
CA GLN A 560 4.38 -21.35 -28.47
C GLN A 560 5.68 -20.96 -27.76
N LYS A 561 6.03 -19.66 -27.72
CA LYS A 561 7.18 -19.15 -26.96
C LYS A 561 6.87 -19.01 -25.47
N LEU A 562 5.72 -18.39 -25.15
CA LEU A 562 5.41 -17.92 -23.79
C LEU A 562 4.82 -19.00 -22.88
N MET A 563 3.93 -19.86 -23.39
CA MET A 563 3.22 -20.82 -22.54
C MET A 563 4.11 -21.92 -21.93
N PRO A 564 5.12 -22.50 -22.64
CA PRO A 564 5.96 -23.53 -22.06
C PRO A 564 6.65 -23.16 -20.72
N PRO A 565 7.36 -22.02 -20.58
CA PRO A 565 7.98 -21.64 -19.31
C PRO A 565 6.95 -21.37 -18.19
N LEU A 566 5.81 -20.74 -18.50
CA LEU A 566 4.74 -20.51 -17.52
C LEU A 566 4.16 -21.84 -17.00
N ILE A 567 3.85 -22.78 -17.90
CA ILE A 567 3.31 -24.09 -17.53
C ILE A 567 4.36 -24.94 -16.79
N GLN A 568 5.65 -24.79 -17.10
CA GLN A 568 6.69 -25.44 -16.32
C GLN A 568 6.61 -24.97 -14.84
N LYS A 569 6.58 -23.66 -14.62
CA LYS A 569 6.51 -23.08 -13.27
C LYS A 569 5.20 -23.42 -12.54
N TRP A 570 4.08 -23.39 -13.25
CA TRP A 570 2.79 -23.86 -12.75
C TRP A 570 2.83 -25.27 -12.15
N ASN A 571 3.54 -26.19 -12.82
CA ASN A 571 3.65 -27.58 -12.35
C ASN A 571 4.69 -27.76 -11.22
N GLU A 572 5.63 -26.83 -11.06
CA GLU A 572 6.65 -26.85 -10.00
C GLU A 572 6.08 -26.40 -8.65
N LEU A 573 5.23 -25.37 -8.65
CA LEU A 573 4.69 -24.75 -7.42
C LEU A 573 3.59 -25.58 -6.77
N LYS A 574 3.57 -25.62 -5.44
CA LYS A 574 2.52 -26.26 -4.62
C LYS A 574 1.37 -25.31 -4.31
N ASP A 575 0.24 -25.84 -3.87
CA ASP A 575 -0.96 -25.06 -3.56
C ASP A 575 -0.81 -24.14 -2.34
N GLU A 576 0.20 -24.40 -1.50
CA GLU A 576 0.50 -23.60 -0.30
C GLU A 576 1.64 -22.59 -0.54
N ASP A 577 2.16 -22.51 -1.77
CA ASP A 577 3.30 -21.67 -2.12
C ASP A 577 2.84 -20.26 -2.54
N LYS A 578 3.34 -19.23 -1.85
CA LYS A 578 2.97 -17.83 -2.11
C LYS A 578 3.46 -17.32 -3.47
N ASP A 579 4.44 -18.00 -4.07
CA ASP A 579 4.87 -17.72 -5.44
C ASP A 579 3.76 -17.97 -6.48
N LEU A 580 2.66 -18.66 -6.08
CA LEU A 580 1.49 -18.75 -6.91
C LEU A 580 0.84 -17.39 -7.17
N PHE A 581 0.95 -16.39 -6.29
CA PHE A 581 0.22 -15.13 -6.48
C PHE A 581 0.64 -14.42 -7.77
N PRO A 582 1.94 -14.10 -7.97
CA PRO A 582 2.36 -13.39 -9.19
C PRO A 582 2.19 -14.25 -10.45
N LEU A 583 2.40 -15.57 -10.35
CA LEU A 583 2.17 -16.47 -11.48
C LEU A 583 0.70 -16.50 -11.90
N LEU A 584 -0.23 -16.47 -10.95
CA LEU A 584 -1.66 -16.52 -11.25
C LEU A 584 -2.23 -15.20 -11.73
N GLU A 585 -1.75 -14.08 -11.18
CA GLU A 585 -2.03 -12.74 -11.71
C GLU A 585 -1.57 -12.65 -13.17
N CYS A 586 -0.31 -13.06 -13.44
CA CYS A 586 0.23 -13.12 -14.79
C CYS A 586 -0.63 -13.98 -15.73
N LEU A 587 -1.01 -15.20 -15.30
CA LEU A 587 -1.87 -16.08 -16.08
C LEU A 587 -3.27 -15.50 -16.31
N SER A 588 -3.76 -14.64 -15.41
CA SER A 588 -5.06 -13.97 -15.55
C SER A 588 -5.04 -13.01 -16.74
N SER A 589 -4.05 -12.11 -16.79
CA SER A 589 -3.86 -11.19 -17.91
C SER A 589 -3.57 -11.94 -19.22
N VAL A 590 -2.71 -12.97 -19.18
CA VAL A 590 -2.39 -13.78 -20.36
C VAL A 590 -3.62 -14.53 -20.88
N ALA A 591 -4.47 -15.10 -20.01
CA ALA A 591 -5.69 -15.77 -20.44
C ALA A 591 -6.67 -14.81 -21.14
N THR A 592 -6.84 -13.60 -20.61
CA THR A 592 -7.66 -12.55 -21.20
C THR A 592 -7.13 -12.11 -22.56
N ALA A 593 -5.82 -11.86 -22.67
CA ALA A 593 -5.16 -11.45 -23.91
C ALA A 593 -5.19 -12.55 -24.99
N LEU A 594 -4.98 -13.81 -24.61
CA LEU A 594 -4.96 -14.93 -25.56
C LEU A 594 -6.36 -15.37 -26.00
N GLN A 595 -7.41 -15.03 -25.25
CA GLN A 595 -8.79 -15.41 -25.56
C GLN A 595 -8.92 -16.91 -25.87
N SER A 596 -9.54 -17.28 -27.00
CA SER A 596 -9.63 -18.68 -27.44
C SER A 596 -8.28 -19.37 -27.69
N GLY A 597 -7.19 -18.63 -27.84
CA GLY A 597 -5.83 -19.17 -27.91
C GLY A 597 -5.41 -19.88 -26.63
N PHE A 598 -6.02 -19.57 -25.48
CA PHE A 598 -5.76 -20.20 -24.19
C PHE A 598 -6.47 -21.55 -24.00
N LEU A 599 -7.38 -21.94 -24.89
CA LEU A 599 -8.16 -23.19 -24.80
C LEU A 599 -7.33 -24.46 -24.52
N PRO A 600 -6.13 -24.67 -25.11
CA PRO A 600 -5.32 -25.86 -24.83
C PRO A 600 -4.85 -25.98 -23.38
N TYR A 601 -4.91 -24.89 -22.60
CA TYR A 601 -4.36 -24.79 -21.24
C TYR A 601 -5.44 -24.61 -20.17
N CYS A 602 -6.68 -24.29 -20.54
CA CYS A 602 -7.69 -23.80 -19.60
C CYS A 602 -8.20 -24.85 -18.59
N GLU A 603 -8.35 -26.12 -18.98
CA GLU A 603 -8.92 -27.16 -18.12
C GLU A 603 -8.14 -27.38 -16.81
N PRO A 604 -6.80 -27.64 -16.83
CA PRO A 604 -6.04 -27.79 -15.59
C PRO A 604 -5.97 -26.50 -14.76
N VAL A 605 -5.93 -25.33 -15.41
CA VAL A 605 -5.92 -24.03 -14.73
C VAL A 605 -7.22 -23.79 -13.97
N TYR A 606 -8.36 -23.96 -14.64
CA TYR A 606 -9.69 -23.83 -14.05
C TYR A 606 -9.88 -24.78 -12.87
N GLN A 607 -9.51 -26.07 -13.03
CA GLN A 607 -9.70 -27.08 -12.00
C GLN A 607 -8.87 -26.77 -10.74
N ARG A 608 -7.63 -26.28 -10.88
CA ARG A 608 -6.81 -25.91 -9.74
C ARG A 608 -7.39 -24.72 -8.99
N CYS A 609 -7.86 -23.68 -9.70
CA CYS A 609 -8.47 -22.50 -9.07
C CYS A 609 -9.71 -22.88 -8.26
N VAL A 610 -10.63 -23.67 -8.82
CA VAL A 610 -11.81 -24.18 -8.10
C VAL A 610 -11.40 -24.97 -6.84
N THR A 611 -10.32 -25.75 -6.94
CA THR A 611 -9.81 -26.54 -5.81
C THR A 611 -9.23 -25.66 -4.70
N LEU A 612 -8.48 -24.60 -5.05
CA LEU A 612 -7.94 -23.64 -4.09
C LEU A 612 -9.06 -22.95 -3.32
N VAL A 613 -10.06 -22.39 -4.02
CA VAL A 613 -11.24 -21.77 -3.40
C VAL A 613 -11.94 -22.74 -2.45
N GLN A 614 -12.17 -23.98 -2.89
CA GLN A 614 -12.83 -24.99 -2.07
C GLN A 614 -12.03 -25.37 -0.82
N LYS A 615 -10.70 -25.54 -0.93
CA LYS A 615 -9.82 -25.86 0.22
C LYS A 615 -9.80 -24.72 1.24
N THR A 616 -9.63 -23.48 0.78
CA THR A 616 -9.57 -22.29 1.64
C THR A 616 -10.87 -22.09 2.42
N LEU A 617 -12.03 -22.21 1.75
CA LEU A 617 -13.34 -22.14 2.42
C LEU A 617 -13.50 -23.26 3.47
N ALA A 618 -13.11 -24.49 3.13
CA ALA A 618 -13.18 -25.61 4.08
C ALA A 618 -12.29 -25.38 5.31
N GLN A 619 -11.07 -24.87 5.13
CA GLN A 619 -10.16 -24.54 6.22
C GLN A 619 -10.70 -23.39 7.08
N ALA A 620 -11.30 -22.35 6.48
CA ALA A 620 -11.91 -21.25 7.21
C ALA A 620 -13.07 -21.73 8.11
N MET A 621 -13.88 -22.67 7.62
CA MET A 621 -14.95 -23.28 8.41
C MET A 621 -14.39 -24.09 9.60
N MET A 622 -13.31 -24.85 9.40
CA MET A 622 -12.66 -25.63 10.46
C MET A 622 -12.05 -24.71 11.54
N TYR A 623 -11.38 -23.64 11.13
CA TYR A 623 -10.86 -22.62 12.03
C TYR A 623 -11.97 -21.97 12.87
N THR A 624 -13.08 -21.58 12.23
CA THR A 624 -14.21 -20.94 12.91
C THR A 624 -14.83 -21.86 13.97
N GLN A 625 -14.89 -23.17 13.71
CA GLN A 625 -15.45 -24.14 14.67
C GLN A 625 -14.46 -24.53 15.78
N HIS A 626 -13.17 -24.61 15.47
CA HIS A 626 -12.12 -25.09 16.37
C HIS A 626 -10.82 -24.27 16.26
N PRO A 627 -10.82 -23.00 16.70
CA PRO A 627 -9.67 -22.08 16.50
C PRO A 627 -8.41 -22.48 17.27
N GLU A 628 -8.52 -23.36 18.28
CA GLU A 628 -7.38 -23.90 19.02
C GLU A 628 -6.67 -25.06 18.29
N GLN A 629 -7.31 -25.66 17.28
CA GLN A 629 -6.80 -26.86 16.58
C GLN A 629 -6.37 -26.59 15.14
N TYR A 630 -6.97 -25.59 14.50
CA TYR A 630 -6.70 -25.22 13.12
C TYR A 630 -6.17 -23.79 13.06
N GLU A 631 -5.31 -23.52 12.09
CA GLU A 631 -4.85 -22.17 11.79
C GLU A 631 -5.82 -21.51 10.80
N ALA A 632 -5.97 -20.19 10.94
CA ALA A 632 -6.73 -19.40 9.98
C ALA A 632 -6.09 -19.55 8.58
N PRO A 633 -6.87 -19.82 7.52
CA PRO A 633 -6.31 -19.92 6.18
C PRO A 633 -5.85 -18.55 5.68
N ASP A 634 -4.82 -18.57 4.84
CA ASP A 634 -4.47 -17.42 4.01
C ASP A 634 -5.49 -17.31 2.86
N LYS A 635 -6.30 -16.24 2.88
CA LYS A 635 -7.39 -16.06 1.92
C LYS A 635 -6.92 -15.52 0.58
N ASP A 636 -5.67 -15.07 0.46
CA ASP A 636 -5.09 -14.59 -0.80
C ASP A 636 -5.10 -15.67 -1.88
N PHE A 637 -4.87 -16.94 -1.52
CA PHE A 637 -5.01 -18.07 -2.44
C PHE A 637 -6.40 -18.20 -3.04
N MET A 638 -7.44 -17.87 -2.28
CA MET A 638 -8.81 -17.89 -2.77
C MET A 638 -9.08 -16.68 -3.66
N ILE A 639 -8.59 -15.50 -3.28
CA ILE A 639 -8.79 -14.26 -4.03
C ILE A 639 -8.11 -14.38 -5.41
N VAL A 640 -6.84 -14.77 -5.47
CA VAL A 640 -6.11 -14.90 -6.75
C VAL A 640 -6.70 -15.98 -7.66
N ALA A 641 -7.23 -17.06 -7.06
CA ALA A 641 -7.91 -18.10 -7.81
C ALA A 641 -9.26 -17.62 -8.38
N LEU A 642 -10.01 -16.79 -7.64
CA LEU A 642 -11.24 -16.17 -8.14
C LEU A 642 -10.95 -15.19 -9.28
N ASP A 643 -9.89 -14.40 -9.16
CA ASP A 643 -9.50 -13.41 -10.18
C ASP A 643 -9.03 -14.08 -11.48
N LEU A 644 -8.27 -15.18 -11.40
CA LEU A 644 -7.92 -15.97 -12.58
C LEU A 644 -9.13 -16.69 -13.19
N LEU A 645 -10.07 -17.19 -12.39
CA LEU A 645 -11.34 -17.71 -12.93
C LEU A 645 -12.11 -16.61 -13.67
N SER A 646 -12.05 -15.36 -13.19
CA SER A 646 -12.64 -14.19 -13.85
C SER A 646 -11.96 -13.94 -15.20
N GLY A 647 -10.62 -13.91 -15.23
CA GLY A 647 -9.83 -13.76 -16.47
C GLY A 647 -10.10 -14.88 -17.47
N LEU A 648 -10.26 -16.13 -17.02
CA LEU A 648 -10.65 -17.24 -17.89
C LEU A 648 -12.07 -17.07 -18.47
N ALA A 649 -13.03 -16.64 -17.65
CA ALA A 649 -14.40 -16.40 -18.10
C ALA A 649 -14.46 -15.24 -19.11
N GLU A 650 -13.68 -14.18 -18.89
CA GLU A 650 -13.55 -13.04 -19.79
C GLU A 650 -12.89 -13.43 -21.12
N GLY A 651 -11.70 -14.05 -21.08
CA GLY A 651 -10.93 -14.41 -22.27
C GLY A 651 -11.58 -15.51 -23.11
N LEU A 652 -12.07 -16.58 -22.49
CA LEU A 652 -12.68 -17.71 -23.21
C LEU A 652 -14.12 -17.44 -23.63
N GLY A 653 -14.80 -16.50 -22.95
CA GLY A 653 -16.22 -16.23 -23.12
C GLY A 653 -17.05 -17.50 -23.01
N GLY A 654 -17.95 -17.72 -23.97
CA GLY A 654 -18.85 -18.88 -23.99
C GLY A 654 -18.17 -20.26 -23.99
N HIS A 655 -16.86 -20.36 -24.29
CA HIS A 655 -16.15 -21.64 -24.24
C HIS A 655 -15.94 -22.14 -22.79
N VAL A 656 -16.02 -21.27 -21.78
CA VAL A 656 -15.90 -21.67 -20.37
C VAL A 656 -17.11 -22.47 -19.88
N GLU A 657 -18.23 -22.45 -20.60
CA GLU A 657 -19.50 -23.06 -20.21
C GLU A 657 -19.36 -24.53 -19.81
N GLN A 658 -18.60 -25.32 -20.57
CA GLN A 658 -18.44 -26.76 -20.29
C GLN A 658 -17.69 -27.03 -18.99
N LEU A 659 -16.75 -26.14 -18.62
CA LEU A 659 -16.00 -26.23 -17.37
C LEU A 659 -16.90 -25.86 -16.20
N VAL A 660 -17.68 -24.79 -16.35
CA VAL A 660 -18.66 -24.34 -15.35
C VAL A 660 -19.70 -25.43 -15.08
N ALA A 661 -20.29 -26.00 -16.15
CA ALA A 661 -21.32 -27.04 -16.06
C ALA A 661 -20.87 -28.31 -15.32
N ARG A 662 -19.56 -28.59 -15.28
CA ARG A 662 -18.97 -29.77 -14.62
C ARG A 662 -18.40 -29.46 -13.24
N SER A 663 -18.57 -28.24 -12.73
CA SER A 663 -17.99 -27.77 -11.47
C SER A 663 -19.07 -27.33 -10.48
N ASN A 664 -18.67 -27.10 -9.23
CA ASN A 664 -19.48 -26.56 -8.14
C ASN A 664 -19.27 -25.05 -7.93
N ILE A 665 -18.74 -24.33 -8.92
CA ILE A 665 -18.34 -22.92 -8.76
C ILE A 665 -19.49 -22.00 -8.32
N MET A 666 -20.73 -22.24 -8.76
CA MET A 666 -21.89 -21.44 -8.33
C MET A 666 -22.13 -21.56 -6.80
N THR A 667 -21.93 -22.75 -6.24
CA THR A 667 -22.04 -22.98 -4.79
C THR A 667 -20.91 -22.30 -4.02
N LEU A 668 -19.69 -22.34 -4.56
CA LEU A 668 -18.53 -21.69 -3.94
C LEU A 668 -18.69 -20.16 -3.99
N LEU A 669 -19.11 -19.61 -5.13
CA LEU A 669 -19.41 -18.19 -5.29
C LEU A 669 -20.42 -17.69 -4.26
N PHE A 670 -21.50 -18.45 -4.01
CA PHE A 670 -22.48 -18.08 -2.97
C PHE A 670 -21.81 -17.90 -1.60
N GLN A 671 -20.84 -18.74 -1.24
CA GLN A 671 -20.09 -18.61 0.01
C GLN A 671 -19.12 -17.42 -0.03
N CYS A 672 -18.36 -17.25 -1.11
CA CYS A 672 -17.40 -16.15 -1.26
C CYS A 672 -18.06 -14.77 -1.20
N MET A 673 -19.24 -14.61 -1.80
CA MET A 673 -20.00 -13.34 -1.78
C MET A 673 -20.45 -12.93 -0.38
N GLN A 674 -20.45 -13.86 0.59
CA GLN A 674 -20.83 -13.64 1.99
C GLN A 674 -19.63 -13.66 2.95
N ASP A 675 -18.41 -13.77 2.43
CA ASP A 675 -17.21 -13.83 3.26
C ASP A 675 -17.01 -12.51 4.03
N SER A 676 -16.44 -12.58 5.24
CA SER A 676 -16.18 -11.40 6.06
C SER A 676 -15.10 -10.49 5.47
N MET A 677 -14.17 -11.02 4.70
CA MET A 677 -13.07 -10.29 4.06
C MET A 677 -13.57 -9.57 2.78
N PRO A 678 -13.48 -8.23 2.71
CA PRO A 678 -13.92 -7.43 1.56
C PRO A 678 -13.37 -7.91 0.21
N GLU A 679 -12.08 -8.21 0.16
CA GLU A 679 -11.30 -8.62 -1.01
C GLU A 679 -11.85 -9.90 -1.65
N VAL A 680 -12.26 -10.87 -0.83
CA VAL A 680 -12.93 -12.09 -1.28
C VAL A 680 -14.27 -11.77 -1.94
N ARG A 681 -15.06 -10.88 -1.33
CA ARG A 681 -16.35 -10.46 -1.90
C ARG A 681 -16.14 -9.73 -3.22
N GLN A 682 -15.18 -8.81 -3.28
CA GLN A 682 -14.80 -8.06 -4.47
C GLN A 682 -14.50 -8.98 -5.67
N SER A 683 -13.57 -9.93 -5.50
CA SER A 683 -13.19 -10.90 -6.54
C SER A 683 -14.34 -11.82 -6.93
N SER A 684 -15.18 -12.22 -5.97
CA SER A 684 -16.38 -13.03 -6.25
C SER A 684 -17.41 -12.30 -7.12
N PHE A 685 -17.57 -10.98 -6.95
CA PHE A 685 -18.48 -10.17 -7.77
C PHE A 685 -17.93 -9.93 -9.18
N ALA A 686 -16.62 -9.77 -9.35
CA ALA A 686 -15.99 -9.73 -10.68
C ALA A 686 -16.26 -11.04 -11.44
N LEU A 687 -15.97 -12.18 -10.81
CA LEU A 687 -16.23 -13.50 -11.41
C LEU A 687 -17.72 -13.71 -11.74
N LEU A 688 -18.63 -13.26 -10.87
CA LEU A 688 -20.07 -13.34 -11.14
C LEU A 688 -20.47 -12.56 -12.40
N GLY A 689 -19.97 -11.34 -12.58
CA GLY A 689 -20.27 -10.55 -13.77
C GLY A 689 -19.68 -11.16 -15.06
N ASP A 690 -18.46 -11.70 -15.01
CA ASP A 690 -17.85 -12.38 -16.16
C ASP A 690 -18.58 -13.67 -16.54
N LEU A 691 -18.96 -14.51 -15.56
CA LEU A 691 -19.77 -15.71 -15.81
C LEU A 691 -21.18 -15.37 -16.30
N THR A 692 -21.72 -14.22 -15.88
CA THR A 692 -22.99 -13.71 -16.39
C THR A 692 -22.91 -13.38 -17.88
N LYS A 693 -21.82 -12.74 -18.33
CA LYS A 693 -21.57 -12.51 -19.76
C LYS A 693 -21.33 -13.81 -20.53
N ALA A 694 -20.53 -14.72 -19.96
CA ALA A 694 -20.05 -15.91 -20.65
C ALA A 694 -21.09 -17.04 -20.75
N CYS A 695 -21.79 -17.36 -19.66
CA CYS A 695 -22.63 -18.55 -19.56
C CYS A 695 -23.83 -18.36 -18.59
N PHE A 696 -24.62 -17.32 -18.82
CA PHE A 696 -25.77 -16.95 -17.99
C PHE A 696 -26.76 -18.07 -17.67
N ILE A 697 -26.85 -19.11 -18.52
CA ILE A 697 -27.70 -20.28 -18.28
C ILE A 697 -27.44 -20.95 -16.91
N HIS A 698 -26.19 -20.92 -16.44
CA HIS A 698 -25.80 -21.48 -15.14
C HIS A 698 -25.96 -20.49 -13.98
N VAL A 699 -25.93 -19.19 -14.27
CA VAL A 699 -26.08 -18.11 -13.27
C VAL A 699 -27.56 -17.82 -12.99
N LYS A 700 -28.42 -17.85 -14.02
CA LYS A 700 -29.86 -17.52 -13.93
C LYS A 700 -30.59 -18.22 -12.76
N PRO A 701 -30.37 -19.52 -12.47
CA PRO A 701 -31.02 -20.19 -11.34
C PRO A 701 -30.68 -19.60 -9.96
N CYS A 702 -29.53 -18.94 -9.82
CA CYS A 702 -29.02 -18.41 -8.55
C CYS A 702 -29.38 -16.93 -8.30
N ILE A 703 -29.90 -16.22 -9.31
CA ILE A 703 -30.15 -14.76 -9.25
C ILE A 703 -31.04 -14.34 -8.07
N ALA A 704 -32.05 -15.15 -7.74
CA ALA A 704 -32.94 -14.86 -6.62
C ALA A 704 -32.20 -14.81 -5.26
N GLU A 705 -31.13 -15.57 -5.11
CA GLU A 705 -30.28 -15.59 -3.90
C GLU A 705 -29.13 -14.57 -3.99
N PHE A 706 -28.60 -14.32 -5.20
CA PHE A 706 -27.45 -13.44 -5.41
C PHE A 706 -27.81 -11.96 -5.37
N MET A 707 -28.96 -11.56 -5.93
CA MET A 707 -29.36 -10.15 -5.99
C MET A 707 -29.48 -9.48 -4.62
N PRO A 708 -30.05 -10.11 -3.58
CA PRO A 708 -30.05 -9.55 -2.23
C PRO A 708 -28.64 -9.29 -1.68
N ILE A 709 -27.70 -10.21 -1.92
CA ILE A 709 -26.30 -10.09 -1.45
C ILE A 709 -25.60 -8.91 -2.16
N LEU A 710 -25.80 -8.79 -3.47
CA LEU A 710 -25.30 -7.65 -4.25
C LEU A 710 -25.87 -6.33 -3.72
N GLY A 711 -27.18 -6.27 -3.44
CA GLY A 711 -27.84 -5.09 -2.88
C GLY A 711 -27.25 -4.67 -1.53
N THR A 712 -26.93 -5.62 -0.64
CA THR A 712 -26.26 -5.31 0.64
C THR A 712 -24.80 -4.88 0.51
N ASN A 713 -24.14 -5.22 -0.61
CA ASN A 713 -22.75 -4.84 -0.89
C ASN A 713 -22.64 -3.54 -1.70
N LEU A 714 -23.76 -2.86 -2.00
CA LEU A 714 -23.77 -1.45 -2.43
C LEU A 714 -23.48 -0.51 -1.26
N ASN A 715 -22.39 -0.79 -0.52
CA ASN A 715 -21.90 0.00 0.60
C ASN A 715 -20.58 0.69 0.18
N PRO A 716 -20.58 2.01 -0.03
CA PRO A 716 -19.41 2.72 -0.52
C PRO A 716 -18.36 3.00 0.57
N GLU A 717 -18.49 2.41 1.76
CA GLU A 717 -17.35 2.24 2.71
C GLU A 717 -16.29 1.28 2.15
N PHE A 718 -16.71 0.28 1.37
CA PHE A 718 -15.81 -0.65 0.69
C PHE A 718 -15.87 -0.40 -0.82
N ILE A 719 -15.12 0.60 -1.29
CA ILE A 719 -15.25 1.14 -2.65
C ILE A 719 -15.11 0.07 -3.73
N SER A 720 -14.06 -0.75 -3.69
CA SER A 720 -13.79 -1.77 -4.71
C SER A 720 -14.82 -2.91 -4.71
N VAL A 721 -15.31 -3.30 -3.52
CA VAL A 721 -16.43 -4.25 -3.38
C VAL A 721 -17.70 -3.69 -4.00
N CYS A 722 -18.04 -2.44 -3.64
CA CYS A 722 -19.21 -1.73 -4.14
C CYS A 722 -19.15 -1.55 -5.66
N ASN A 723 -17.96 -1.26 -6.20
CA ASN A 723 -17.70 -1.13 -7.63
C ASN A 723 -18.01 -2.43 -8.38
N ASN A 724 -17.42 -3.55 -7.96
CA ASN A 724 -17.61 -4.84 -8.64
C ASN A 724 -19.05 -5.35 -8.47
N ALA A 725 -19.69 -5.14 -7.31
CA ALA A 725 -21.09 -5.46 -7.11
C ALA A 725 -22.00 -4.65 -8.05
N THR A 726 -21.74 -3.35 -8.17
CA THR A 726 -22.48 -2.44 -9.06
C THR A 726 -22.36 -2.88 -10.52
N TRP A 727 -21.14 -3.20 -10.96
CA TRP A 727 -20.89 -3.68 -12.31
C TRP A 727 -21.58 -5.03 -12.58
N ALA A 728 -21.48 -5.99 -11.66
CA ALA A 728 -22.14 -7.30 -11.79
C ALA A 728 -23.67 -7.18 -11.90
N ILE A 729 -24.30 -6.28 -11.12
CA ILE A 729 -25.74 -5.98 -11.26
C ILE A 729 -26.05 -5.50 -12.68
N GLY A 730 -25.21 -4.64 -13.24
CA GLY A 730 -25.36 -4.13 -14.61
C GLY A 730 -25.30 -5.25 -15.66
N GLU A 731 -24.36 -6.18 -15.54
CA GLU A 731 -24.26 -7.35 -16.44
C GLU A 731 -25.46 -8.29 -16.30
N ILE A 732 -25.90 -8.59 -15.06
CA ILE A 732 -27.08 -9.41 -14.79
C ILE A 732 -28.33 -8.77 -15.40
N CYS A 733 -28.47 -7.46 -15.23
CA CYS A 733 -29.57 -6.69 -15.77
C CYS A 733 -29.72 -6.88 -17.30
N MET A 734 -28.61 -6.83 -18.03
CA MET A 734 -28.61 -7.00 -19.49
C MET A 734 -29.04 -8.41 -19.92
N GLN A 735 -28.74 -9.45 -19.12
CA GLN A 735 -29.12 -10.83 -19.42
C GLN A 735 -30.56 -11.17 -18.99
N MET A 736 -31.03 -10.58 -17.88
CA MET A 736 -32.40 -10.79 -17.35
C MET A 736 -33.47 -10.08 -18.19
N GLY A 737 -33.16 -8.91 -18.76
CA GLY A 737 -34.15 -8.08 -19.45
C GLY A 737 -35.32 -7.69 -18.53
N ALA A 738 -36.56 -7.84 -19.01
CA ALA A 738 -37.76 -7.45 -18.25
C ALA A 738 -37.97 -8.28 -16.96
N GLU A 739 -37.38 -9.48 -16.86
CA GLU A 739 -37.43 -10.30 -15.64
C GLU A 739 -36.61 -9.67 -14.48
N MET A 740 -35.84 -8.60 -14.72
CA MET A 740 -35.13 -7.84 -13.69
C MET A 740 -36.06 -7.01 -12.79
N GLN A 741 -37.29 -6.74 -13.23
CA GLN A 741 -38.24 -5.83 -12.57
C GLN A 741 -38.40 -6.04 -11.05
N PRO A 742 -38.48 -7.28 -10.50
CA PRO A 742 -38.62 -7.50 -9.06
C PRO A 742 -37.42 -7.02 -8.22
N TYR A 743 -36.25 -6.88 -8.83
CA TYR A 743 -35.01 -6.55 -8.13
C TYR A 743 -34.62 -5.08 -8.25
N VAL A 744 -35.22 -4.31 -9.17
CA VAL A 744 -34.86 -2.91 -9.43
C VAL A 744 -34.95 -2.06 -8.16
N GLN A 745 -36.06 -2.16 -7.42
CA GLN A 745 -36.29 -1.36 -6.22
C GLN A 745 -35.31 -1.66 -5.07
N MET A 746 -34.69 -2.83 -5.08
CA MET A 746 -33.71 -3.24 -4.05
C MET A 746 -32.36 -2.55 -4.23
N VAL A 747 -32.00 -2.18 -5.45
CA VAL A 747 -30.67 -1.64 -5.79
C VAL A 747 -30.71 -0.17 -6.20
N LEU A 748 -31.80 0.30 -6.80
CA LEU A 748 -31.86 1.61 -7.44
C LEU A 748 -31.60 2.77 -6.48
N ASN A 749 -32.18 2.74 -5.28
CA ASN A 749 -31.99 3.82 -4.29
C ASN A 749 -30.52 3.96 -3.88
N ASN A 750 -29.85 2.84 -3.62
CA ASN A 750 -28.43 2.83 -3.24
C ASN A 750 -27.56 3.35 -4.40
N LEU A 751 -27.84 2.95 -5.64
CA LEU A 751 -27.11 3.44 -6.82
C LEU A 751 -27.28 4.96 -7.01
N VAL A 752 -28.49 5.49 -6.80
CA VAL A 752 -28.76 6.93 -6.88
C VAL A 752 -28.09 7.70 -5.73
N GLU A 753 -27.94 7.09 -4.55
CA GLU A 753 -27.16 7.67 -3.46
C GLU A 753 -25.67 7.71 -3.79
N ILE A 754 -25.11 6.60 -4.27
CA ILE A 754 -23.69 6.46 -4.63
C ILE A 754 -23.29 7.48 -5.70
N ILE A 755 -24.07 7.62 -6.78
CA ILE A 755 -23.73 8.53 -7.88
C ILE A 755 -23.74 10.02 -7.47
N ASN A 756 -24.42 10.35 -6.37
CA ASN A 756 -24.48 11.71 -5.82
C ASN A 756 -23.52 11.92 -4.62
N ARG A 757 -22.80 10.88 -4.19
CA ARG A 757 -21.92 10.96 -3.02
C ARG A 757 -20.65 11.74 -3.34
N PRO A 758 -20.29 12.78 -2.57
CA PRO A 758 -19.06 13.53 -2.78
C PRO A 758 -17.83 12.67 -2.49
N ASN A 759 -16.69 13.01 -3.10
CA ASN A 759 -15.41 12.31 -2.93
C ASN A 759 -15.47 10.81 -3.26
N THR A 760 -16.35 10.43 -4.19
CA THR A 760 -16.44 9.05 -4.68
C THR A 760 -15.47 8.87 -5.85
N PRO A 761 -14.65 7.80 -5.87
CA PRO A 761 -13.73 7.55 -6.97
C PRO A 761 -14.43 7.44 -8.32
N LYS A 762 -13.75 7.94 -9.35
CA LYS A 762 -14.28 8.06 -10.71
C LYS A 762 -14.83 6.72 -11.23
N THR A 763 -14.06 5.64 -11.10
CA THR A 763 -14.44 4.30 -11.55
C THR A 763 -15.77 3.82 -10.98
N LEU A 764 -16.00 4.06 -9.68
CA LEU A 764 -17.26 3.68 -9.03
C LEU A 764 -18.43 4.53 -9.57
N LEU A 765 -18.23 5.83 -9.79
CA LEU A 765 -19.26 6.69 -10.38
C LEU A 765 -19.62 6.27 -11.81
N GLU A 766 -18.63 5.86 -12.61
CA GLU A 766 -18.82 5.39 -13.98
C GLU A 766 -19.60 4.08 -14.04
N ASN A 767 -19.17 3.08 -13.27
CA ASN A 767 -19.89 1.80 -13.17
C ASN A 767 -21.31 1.99 -12.63
N THR A 768 -21.49 2.89 -11.65
CA THR A 768 -22.82 3.24 -11.12
C THR A 768 -23.69 3.87 -12.21
N ALA A 769 -23.15 4.80 -12.99
CA ALA A 769 -23.87 5.43 -14.09
C ALA A 769 -24.27 4.40 -15.17
N ILE A 770 -23.35 3.52 -15.57
CA ILE A 770 -23.63 2.45 -16.53
C ILE A 770 -24.73 1.52 -16.02
N THR A 771 -24.65 1.08 -14.78
CA THR A 771 -25.65 0.18 -14.19
C THR A 771 -27.03 0.83 -14.09
N ILE A 772 -27.13 2.11 -13.68
CA ILE A 772 -28.40 2.86 -13.70
C ILE A 772 -28.95 2.95 -15.13
N GLY A 773 -28.07 3.23 -16.11
CA GLY A 773 -28.42 3.26 -17.53
C GLY A 773 -29.02 1.92 -17.98
N ARG A 774 -28.32 0.80 -17.71
CA ARG A 774 -28.77 -0.55 -18.07
C ARG A 774 -30.09 -0.94 -17.38
N LEU A 775 -30.27 -0.61 -16.10
CA LEU A 775 -31.54 -0.80 -15.39
C LEU A 775 -32.68 -0.03 -16.08
N GLY A 776 -32.43 1.23 -16.46
CA GLY A 776 -33.38 2.04 -17.20
C GLY A 776 -33.64 1.54 -18.61
N TYR A 777 -32.69 0.84 -19.22
CA TYR A 777 -32.87 0.22 -20.54
C TYR A 777 -33.85 -0.94 -20.49
N VAL A 778 -33.75 -1.82 -19.49
CA VAL A 778 -34.61 -3.01 -19.39
C VAL A 778 -35.92 -2.75 -18.65
N CYS A 779 -35.95 -1.80 -17.71
CA CYS A 779 -37.09 -1.46 -16.86
C CYS A 779 -37.33 0.06 -16.81
N PRO A 780 -37.57 0.74 -17.95
CA PRO A 780 -37.63 2.20 -18.01
C PRO A 780 -38.75 2.80 -17.13
N GLN A 781 -39.87 2.09 -16.95
CA GLN A 781 -40.98 2.56 -16.11
C GLN A 781 -40.63 2.65 -14.62
N GLU A 782 -39.71 1.81 -14.15
CA GLU A 782 -39.29 1.76 -12.74
C GLU A 782 -38.22 2.83 -12.45
N VAL A 783 -37.32 3.08 -13.41
CA VAL A 783 -36.13 3.94 -13.21
C VAL A 783 -36.37 5.39 -13.63
N ALA A 784 -37.10 5.63 -14.73
CA ALA A 784 -37.35 6.97 -15.26
C ALA A 784 -37.96 7.98 -14.27
N PRO A 785 -38.77 7.58 -13.26
CA PRO A 785 -39.24 8.51 -12.23
C PRO A 785 -38.10 9.19 -11.43
N MET A 786 -36.92 8.57 -11.32
CA MET A 786 -35.77 9.10 -10.60
C MET A 786 -34.79 9.88 -11.48
N LEU A 787 -35.08 10.06 -12.78
CA LEU A 787 -34.16 10.64 -13.76
C LEU A 787 -33.54 11.98 -13.32
N GLN A 788 -34.36 12.88 -12.76
CA GLN A 788 -33.91 14.19 -12.28
C GLN A 788 -32.88 14.10 -11.14
N GLN A 789 -32.86 13.00 -10.37
CA GLN A 789 -31.98 12.85 -9.21
C GLN A 789 -30.56 12.45 -9.58
N PHE A 790 -30.34 11.87 -10.77
CA PHE A 790 -29.02 11.34 -11.16
C PHE A 790 -28.52 11.82 -12.52
N ILE A 791 -29.36 12.43 -13.37
CA ILE A 791 -28.98 12.76 -14.75
C ILE A 791 -27.71 13.62 -14.83
N ARG A 792 -27.54 14.58 -13.92
CA ARG A 792 -26.39 15.47 -13.89
C ARG A 792 -25.06 14.75 -13.59
N PRO A 793 -24.90 14.04 -12.45
CA PRO A 793 -23.67 13.29 -12.21
C PRO A 793 -23.50 12.14 -13.21
N TRP A 794 -24.59 11.52 -13.70
CA TRP A 794 -24.54 10.50 -14.76
C TRP A 794 -23.88 11.00 -16.05
N CYS A 795 -24.33 12.16 -16.55
CA CYS A 795 -23.73 12.77 -17.74
C CYS A 795 -22.28 13.18 -17.50
N THR A 796 -21.98 13.69 -16.30
CA THR A 796 -20.63 14.14 -15.93
C THR A 796 -19.65 12.97 -15.86
N SER A 797 -20.07 11.81 -15.38
CA SER A 797 -19.23 10.61 -15.32
C SER A 797 -19.00 10.01 -16.71
N LEU A 798 -20.06 9.80 -17.50
CA LEU A 798 -19.95 9.03 -18.75
C LEU A 798 -19.40 9.82 -19.95
N ARG A 799 -19.30 11.15 -19.87
CA ARG A 799 -18.75 11.97 -20.97
C ARG A 799 -17.26 11.72 -21.25
N ASN A 800 -16.51 11.17 -20.30
CA ASN A 800 -15.05 11.00 -20.42
C ASN A 800 -14.64 9.54 -20.72
N ILE A 801 -15.61 8.64 -20.91
CA ILE A 801 -15.38 7.23 -21.21
C ILE A 801 -15.32 7.04 -22.72
N ARG A 802 -14.40 6.17 -23.18
CA ARG A 802 -14.32 5.77 -24.60
C ARG A 802 -15.63 5.15 -25.08
N ASP A 803 -15.90 5.30 -26.38
CA ASP A 803 -17.04 4.67 -27.01
C ASP A 803 -16.86 3.13 -27.02
N ASN A 804 -17.62 2.44 -26.17
CA ASN A 804 -17.63 0.99 -26.02
C ASN A 804 -19.08 0.45 -25.83
N GLU A 805 -19.23 -0.87 -25.70
CA GLU A 805 -20.53 -1.52 -25.55
C GLU A 805 -21.21 -1.15 -24.21
N GLU A 806 -20.45 -0.91 -23.15
CA GLU A 806 -20.93 -0.46 -21.85
C GLU A 806 -21.58 0.93 -21.96
N LYS A 807 -20.87 1.90 -22.57
CA LYS A 807 -21.37 3.25 -22.83
C LYS A 807 -22.60 3.20 -23.75
N ASP A 808 -22.58 2.40 -24.82
CA ASP A 808 -23.72 2.24 -25.74
C ASP A 808 -24.97 1.75 -25.00
N SER A 809 -24.83 0.68 -24.20
CA SER A 809 -25.94 0.13 -23.42
C SER A 809 -26.51 1.14 -22.40
N ALA A 810 -25.65 1.90 -21.73
CA ALA A 810 -26.05 2.91 -20.76
C ALA A 810 -26.82 4.07 -21.43
N PHE A 811 -26.34 4.56 -22.58
CA PHE A 811 -26.99 5.64 -23.31
C PHE A 811 -28.30 5.20 -23.98
N ARG A 812 -28.44 3.95 -24.41
CA ARG A 812 -29.75 3.41 -24.83
C ARG A 812 -30.76 3.50 -23.69
N GLY A 813 -30.32 3.16 -22.47
CA GLY A 813 -31.11 3.28 -21.27
C GLY A 813 -31.56 4.70 -20.96
N ILE A 814 -30.64 5.67 -20.99
CA ILE A 814 -30.99 7.07 -20.74
C ILE A 814 -31.98 7.59 -21.77
N CYS A 815 -31.80 7.24 -23.05
CA CYS A 815 -32.72 7.64 -24.11
C CYS A 815 -34.12 7.04 -23.93
N MET A 816 -34.22 5.77 -23.52
CA MET A 816 -35.51 5.13 -23.21
C MET A 816 -36.18 5.79 -22.01
N MET A 817 -35.44 6.09 -20.95
CA MET A 817 -35.96 6.78 -19.77
C MET A 817 -36.46 8.19 -20.08
N ILE A 818 -35.71 8.96 -20.89
CA ILE A 818 -36.15 10.29 -21.36
C ILE A 818 -37.44 10.16 -22.18
N GLY A 819 -37.58 9.12 -23.01
CA GLY A 819 -38.83 8.85 -23.73
C GLY A 819 -40.03 8.60 -22.81
N VAL A 820 -39.82 8.04 -21.62
CA VAL A 820 -40.88 7.79 -20.62
C VAL A 820 -41.14 9.01 -19.74
N ASN A 821 -40.10 9.72 -19.30
CA ASN A 821 -40.20 10.90 -18.44
C ASN A 821 -39.33 12.06 -18.97
N PRO A 822 -39.76 12.76 -20.05
CA PRO A 822 -39.00 13.88 -20.60
C PRO A 822 -38.82 15.02 -19.59
N GLY A 823 -39.79 15.22 -18.70
CA GLY A 823 -39.75 16.25 -17.66
C GLY A 823 -38.57 16.09 -16.69
N GLY A 824 -38.02 14.88 -16.54
CA GLY A 824 -36.90 14.60 -15.65
C GLY A 824 -35.54 15.15 -16.11
N VAL A 825 -35.37 15.50 -17.39
CA VAL A 825 -34.08 16.00 -17.93
C VAL A 825 -34.10 17.49 -18.29
N VAL A 826 -35.28 18.13 -18.34
CA VAL A 826 -35.42 19.51 -18.86
C VAL A 826 -34.52 20.53 -18.16
N GLN A 827 -34.37 20.44 -16.83
CA GLN A 827 -33.56 21.40 -16.05
C GLN A 827 -32.06 21.24 -16.28
N ASP A 828 -31.60 20.03 -16.62
CA ASP A 828 -30.19 19.65 -16.76
C ASP A 828 -29.86 19.24 -18.20
N PHE A 829 -30.67 19.67 -19.17
CA PHE A 829 -30.56 19.21 -20.56
C PHE A 829 -29.19 19.51 -21.21
N ILE A 830 -28.50 20.56 -20.74
CA ILE A 830 -27.14 20.91 -21.19
C ILE A 830 -26.13 19.78 -20.90
N PHE A 831 -26.28 19.08 -19.77
CA PHE A 831 -25.41 17.96 -19.42
C PHE A 831 -25.65 16.77 -20.36
N PHE A 832 -26.91 16.53 -20.74
CA PHE A 832 -27.24 15.52 -21.74
C PHE A 832 -26.65 15.86 -23.12
N CYS A 833 -26.75 17.12 -23.55
CA CYS A 833 -26.13 17.60 -24.78
C CYS A 833 -24.62 17.37 -24.80
N ASP A 834 -23.92 17.71 -23.72
CA ASP A 834 -22.48 17.49 -23.56
C ASP A 834 -22.11 16.00 -23.59
N ALA A 835 -22.86 15.17 -22.85
CA ALA A 835 -22.66 13.73 -22.84
C ALA A 835 -22.88 13.09 -24.23
N VAL A 836 -23.89 13.53 -25.00
CA VAL A 836 -24.11 13.06 -26.38
C VAL A 836 -22.97 13.51 -27.29
N ALA A 837 -22.47 14.73 -27.15
CA ALA A 837 -21.37 15.23 -27.97
C ALA A 837 -20.01 14.59 -27.65
N SER A 838 -19.90 13.87 -26.53
CA SER A 838 -18.71 13.06 -26.22
C SER A 838 -18.53 11.88 -27.18
N TRP A 839 -19.60 11.43 -27.82
CA TRP A 839 -19.54 10.31 -28.76
C TRP A 839 -18.79 10.72 -30.04
N VAL A 840 -17.84 9.88 -30.44
CA VAL A 840 -17.07 10.03 -31.68
C VAL A 840 -17.76 9.27 -32.82
N SER A 841 -18.18 8.04 -32.57
CA SER A 841 -18.79 7.18 -33.59
C SER A 841 -19.93 6.30 -33.03
N PRO A 842 -21.06 6.89 -32.63
CA PRO A 842 -22.20 6.12 -32.12
C PRO A 842 -22.82 5.25 -33.23
N LYS A 843 -23.37 4.08 -32.86
CA LYS A 843 -24.15 3.24 -33.79
C LYS A 843 -25.35 4.01 -34.33
N ASP A 844 -25.74 3.76 -35.59
CA ASP A 844 -26.78 4.54 -36.30
C ASP A 844 -28.11 4.60 -35.54
N ASP A 845 -28.52 3.49 -34.91
CA ASP A 845 -29.76 3.41 -34.16
C ASP A 845 -29.72 4.23 -32.86
N LEU A 846 -28.59 4.26 -32.17
CA LEU A 846 -28.37 5.14 -31.01
C LEU A 846 -28.31 6.62 -31.45
N ARG A 847 -27.65 6.90 -32.57
CA ARG A 847 -27.59 8.24 -33.18
C ARG A 847 -29.00 8.77 -33.49
N ASP A 848 -29.89 7.91 -34.00
CA ASP A 848 -31.30 8.26 -34.25
C ASP A 848 -32.07 8.56 -32.96
N MET A 849 -31.75 7.89 -31.85
CA MET A 849 -32.34 8.20 -30.54
C MET A 849 -31.89 9.58 -30.05
N PHE A 850 -30.60 9.90 -30.16
CA PHE A 850 -30.07 11.23 -29.84
C PHE A 850 -30.73 12.31 -30.67
N TYR A 851 -30.83 12.10 -31.99
CA TYR A 851 -31.50 13.02 -32.91
C TYR A 851 -32.94 13.32 -32.45
N LYS A 852 -33.74 12.29 -32.15
CA LYS A 852 -35.13 12.45 -31.71
C LYS A 852 -35.27 13.26 -30.42
N ILE A 853 -34.38 13.04 -29.44
CA ILE A 853 -34.42 13.75 -28.16
C ILE A 853 -34.00 15.21 -28.34
N LEU A 854 -32.91 15.46 -29.07
CA LEU A 854 -32.41 16.83 -29.32
C LEU A 854 -33.42 17.68 -30.08
N HIS A 855 -33.98 17.16 -31.19
CA HIS A 855 -35.02 17.87 -31.95
C HIS A 855 -36.32 17.98 -31.17
N GLY A 856 -36.71 16.95 -30.40
CA GLY A 856 -37.90 17.01 -29.56
C GLY A 856 -37.82 18.11 -28.49
N PHE A 857 -36.66 18.29 -27.86
CA PHE A 857 -36.45 19.38 -26.90
C PHE A 857 -36.47 20.74 -27.59
N LYS A 858 -35.79 20.87 -28.73
CA LYS A 858 -35.78 22.09 -29.56
C LYS A 858 -37.20 22.51 -29.96
N ASP A 859 -38.02 21.57 -30.42
CA ASP A 859 -39.42 21.82 -30.78
C ASP A 859 -40.27 22.24 -29.57
N GLN A 860 -40.00 21.67 -28.39
CA GLN A 860 -40.73 21.97 -27.16
C GLN A 860 -40.43 23.37 -26.62
N VAL A 861 -39.18 23.83 -26.66
CA VAL A 861 -38.79 25.17 -26.19
C VAL A 861 -39.01 26.25 -27.24
N GLY A 862 -39.03 25.88 -28.52
CA GLY A 862 -39.14 26.78 -29.67
C GLY A 862 -37.80 27.39 -30.10
N GLU A 863 -37.69 27.78 -31.39
CA GLU A 863 -36.43 28.24 -32.01
C GLU A 863 -35.74 29.39 -31.26
N GLU A 864 -36.48 30.41 -30.82
CA GLU A 864 -35.89 31.56 -30.10
C GLU A 864 -35.28 31.16 -28.75
N ASN A 865 -35.98 30.31 -27.98
CA ASN A 865 -35.48 29.85 -26.69
C ASN A 865 -34.34 28.83 -26.84
N TRP A 866 -34.39 27.98 -27.87
CA TRP A 866 -33.29 27.08 -28.21
C TRP A 866 -32.03 27.87 -28.59
N GLN A 867 -32.18 28.96 -29.35
CA GLN A 867 -31.07 29.83 -29.71
C GLN A 867 -30.44 30.46 -28.45
N GLN A 868 -31.24 30.99 -27.54
CA GLN A 868 -30.74 31.53 -26.26
C GLN A 868 -30.09 30.47 -25.36
N PHE A 869 -30.60 29.23 -25.39
CA PHE A 869 -30.04 28.12 -24.62
C PHE A 869 -28.70 27.66 -25.20
N SER A 870 -28.64 27.44 -26.52
CA SER A 870 -27.42 26.99 -27.22
C SER A 870 -26.32 28.04 -27.30
N GLU A 871 -26.59 29.30 -26.96
CA GLU A 871 -25.56 30.33 -26.75
C GLU A 871 -24.70 30.08 -25.50
N GLN A 872 -25.19 29.27 -24.55
CA GLN A 872 -24.45 28.91 -23.35
C GLN A 872 -23.44 27.77 -23.59
N PHE A 873 -23.49 27.12 -24.75
CA PHE A 873 -22.62 25.99 -25.06
C PHE A 873 -21.19 26.44 -25.35
N PRO A 874 -20.17 25.69 -24.89
CA PRO A 874 -18.81 25.85 -25.38
C PRO A 874 -18.77 25.74 -26.91
N PRO A 875 -17.89 26.49 -27.61
CA PRO A 875 -17.85 26.50 -29.07
C PRO A 875 -17.75 25.10 -29.70
N LEU A 876 -16.90 24.24 -29.12
CA LEU A 876 -16.67 22.88 -29.62
C LEU A 876 -17.91 21.97 -29.45
N LEU A 877 -18.64 22.12 -28.34
CA LEU A 877 -19.90 21.42 -28.11
C LEU A 877 -20.94 21.80 -29.15
N LYS A 878 -21.10 23.10 -29.40
CA LYS A 878 -22.03 23.64 -30.39
C LYS A 878 -21.70 23.14 -31.80
N GLU A 879 -20.43 23.14 -32.18
CA GLU A 879 -19.97 22.65 -33.48
C GLU A 879 -20.26 21.16 -33.67
N ARG A 880 -19.97 20.32 -32.66
CA ARG A 880 -20.24 18.88 -32.72
C ARG A 880 -21.73 18.60 -32.85
N LEU A 881 -22.58 19.23 -32.03
CA LEU A 881 -24.02 19.00 -32.07
C LEU A 881 -24.63 19.41 -33.42
N ALA A 882 -24.21 20.56 -33.97
CA ALA A 882 -24.65 21.01 -35.28
C ALA A 882 -24.18 20.06 -36.40
N ALA A 883 -22.93 19.59 -36.35
CA ALA A 883 -22.35 18.70 -37.36
C ALA A 883 -23.01 17.31 -37.37
N PHE A 884 -23.24 16.72 -36.20
CA PHE A 884 -23.73 15.35 -36.09
C PHE A 884 -25.26 15.24 -36.08
N TYR A 885 -25.97 16.24 -35.53
CA TYR A 885 -27.42 16.16 -35.27
C TYR A 885 -28.23 17.34 -35.83
N GLY A 886 -27.58 18.41 -36.33
CA GLY A 886 -28.26 19.53 -36.99
C GLY A 886 -29.10 20.41 -36.05
N VAL A 887 -28.72 20.51 -34.77
CA VAL A 887 -29.37 21.35 -33.75
C VAL A 887 -28.50 22.49 -33.27
#